data_AF-A0A7V1Z7I9-F1
#
_entry.id   AF-A0A7V1Z7I9-F1
#
_cell.length_a   1.000
_cell.length_b   1.000
_cell.length_c   1.000
_cell.angle_alpha   90.00
_cell.angle_beta   90.00
_cell.angle_gamma   90.00
#
_symmetry.space_group_name_H-M   'P 1'
#
loop_
_entity.id
_entity.type
_entity.pdbx_description
1 polymer ?
#
loop_
_entity_poly.entity_id
_entity_poly.type
_entity_poly.pdbx_seq_one_letter_code
_entity_poly.pdbx_strand_id
1 'polypeptide(L)'
;MGLRQPSESCATAETDGAVAASPTHSYWWSRIPQLWADSLAALWRQTLWRRPILLVALAYTIGVLLTRWDCLSLPSCLLVGLALAVAPWVSAQHLSAAGRTVWLLGWCLLAGAAWYSVRTSAAHDDIRHDAPLEGRFVWLQVRLLDLHTVPPRHEPLQSWESSAHTTGLASVESIYLNGAWQRRSGTVRVSFDEVADWLAVGDRLQLRGELLALLPPGNPGEDAAGFSEYARGLSARLQVRKVTENCQRLESARWYDLAAQLARCHHYFLRRLQELLPEDVSGLASALLLGEMSSLSPQSLRRYQHTGVIHVLAISGQHLVIVSAFVLWAGRFFSTTPRRLTWLMIALVWLYTLLTGARPATVRAAVTVSCWFLGLWLGRPAESVNWLCVAWLVIGWWQPLDWFTLGCQLSFLSSLVLHTLAPLLLRWSNAFFSDPWHGLERPSSPRWIARTVIAWLRDGVLVSVAIWLTLAPWLAACIATVAIASVWLTPVIVPLTAIALLAGMALLLCAGVPGLSAVLSWLVAWPLRTTEYLLVWAEHVPLAYFFTPGPSSWWLAGFYLIVLAWLLLPGVTRAWRSVVGLLAAWSVFGWLVTFVPENSVACQVTFLDVGHGGCVVVETSDGRTWLYDAGSLQGPDVAERIIAPYLWHRNKRRIDAILLSHGDLDHYNGLPQLAERFRVGAVYVTPTFWEKGGSATQYVWQTLKRAGVPVYQLDNRMGWLRLAPAETTPASDRAVSLPQGQSLTVAVLHPPPDGPTGPENARSLVLLLRFGPWQILLTGDLEEPGLSQVLPRLPNAVDVLLAPHHGSPRSNTAVVAQTCRPGLVVVPCDRRRSQRAAVYQAVGATVWETWREGAVRITIDQRGLLAETYRSGKRWAR
;
A
#
# COMPACT_ATOMS: atom_id res chain seq x y z
N MET A 1 18.29 74.59 -49.09
CA MET A 1 17.05 75.21 -48.55
C MET A 1 16.04 74.07 -48.44
N GLY A 2 15.60 73.61 -47.28
CA GLY A 2 15.17 74.36 -46.12
C GLY A 2 13.72 74.00 -45.87
N LEU A 3 13.52 73.06 -44.94
CA LEU A 3 12.41 73.01 -43.99
C LEU A 3 10.98 72.62 -44.44
N ARG A 4 10.43 71.76 -43.58
CA ARG A 4 9.04 71.70 -43.06
C ARG A 4 8.02 70.81 -43.78
N GLN A 5 7.78 69.67 -43.12
CA GLN A 5 6.46 69.08 -42.84
C GLN A 5 5.37 70.12 -42.53
N PRO A 6 4.06 69.85 -42.80
CA PRO A 6 3.32 68.86 -42.02
C PRO A 6 2.18 68.05 -42.71
N SER A 7 1.86 66.97 -42.00
CA SER A 7 0.67 66.13 -41.87
C SER A 7 -0.59 66.32 -42.73
N GLU A 8 -1.10 65.13 -43.09
CA GLU A 8 -2.49 64.64 -42.96
C GLU A 8 -3.48 64.72 -44.14
N SER A 9 -3.75 63.49 -44.62
CA SER A 9 -5.09 62.90 -44.76
C SER A 9 -5.70 62.79 -46.17
N CYS A 10 -6.22 61.57 -46.40
CA CYS A 10 -7.27 61.15 -47.32
C CYS A 10 -7.23 61.64 -48.78
N ALA A 11 -7.05 60.70 -49.70
CA ALA A 11 -8.20 60.08 -50.35
C ALA A 11 -7.78 59.04 -51.40
N THR A 12 -8.53 57.96 -51.36
CA THR A 12 -8.69 56.85 -52.30
C THR A 12 -9.04 57.30 -53.73
N ALA A 13 -8.55 56.53 -54.71
CA ALA A 13 -9.24 56.34 -55.98
C ALA A 13 -9.13 54.85 -56.39
N GLU A 14 -10.30 54.20 -56.43
CA GLU A 14 -10.54 52.88 -57.02
C GLU A 14 -10.65 52.97 -58.55
N THR A 15 -10.28 51.89 -59.25
CA THR A 15 -11.11 51.04 -60.15
C THR A 15 -10.19 50.27 -61.12
N ASP A 16 -10.06 48.96 -60.89
CA ASP A 16 -10.66 47.85 -61.69
C ASP A 16 -9.95 47.57 -63.03
N GLY A 17 -9.56 46.35 -63.40
CA GLY A 17 -9.66 45.04 -62.74
C GLY A 17 -9.03 43.95 -63.63
N ALA A 18 -8.63 42.84 -63.01
CA ALA A 18 -8.57 41.51 -63.64
C ALA A 18 -8.33 40.46 -62.55
N VAL A 19 -9.29 39.53 -62.42
CA VAL A 19 -9.33 38.44 -61.45
C VAL A 19 -8.23 37.41 -61.74
N ALA A 20 -7.33 37.20 -60.77
CA ALA A 20 -6.52 36.00 -60.66
C ALA A 20 -6.57 35.50 -59.20
N ALA A 21 -7.11 34.30 -59.01
CA ALA A 21 -7.24 33.66 -57.71
C ALA A 21 -5.86 33.46 -57.05
N SER A 22 -5.64 34.09 -55.89
CA SER A 22 -4.41 33.92 -55.10
C SER A 22 -4.46 32.64 -54.25
N PRO A 23 -3.42 31.79 -54.24
CA PRO A 23 -3.35 30.61 -53.41
C PRO A 23 -2.83 30.96 -52.01
N THR A 24 -3.63 31.59 -51.17
CA THR A 24 -3.20 32.00 -49.81
C THR A 24 -3.64 31.04 -48.70
N HIS A 25 -4.49 30.06 -49.00
CA HIS A 25 -4.92 29.08 -47.99
C HIS A 25 -3.99 27.86 -47.84
N SER A 26 -3.20 27.43 -48.84
CA SER A 26 -2.35 26.23 -48.70
C SER A 26 -0.99 26.48 -48.02
N TYR A 27 -0.50 27.73 -48.02
CA TYR A 27 0.85 28.08 -47.57
C TYR A 27 1.03 28.00 -46.04
N TRP A 28 -0.05 28.23 -45.28
CA TRP A 28 -0.04 28.12 -43.82
C TRP A 28 -0.11 26.67 -43.36
N TRP A 29 -0.99 25.85 -43.96
CA TRP A 29 -1.12 24.43 -43.62
C TRP A 29 0.15 23.62 -43.91
N SER A 30 0.91 23.98 -44.95
CA SER A 30 2.18 23.33 -45.28
C SER A 30 3.34 23.67 -44.33
N ARG A 31 3.28 24.80 -43.61
CA ARG A 31 4.31 25.22 -42.63
C ARG A 31 4.01 24.81 -41.21
N ILE A 32 2.76 24.46 -40.86
CA ILE A 32 2.41 23.98 -39.51
C ILE A 32 3.28 22.78 -39.08
N PRO A 33 3.52 21.75 -39.92
CA PRO A 33 4.41 20.63 -39.56
C PRO A 33 5.86 21.08 -39.31
N GLN A 34 6.39 22.03 -40.10
CA GLN A 34 7.74 22.57 -39.95
C GLN A 34 7.88 23.46 -38.70
N LEU A 35 6.91 24.32 -38.43
CA LEU A 35 6.87 25.13 -37.22
C LEU A 35 6.75 24.26 -35.96
N TRP A 36 5.99 23.17 -36.01
CA TRP A 36 5.93 22.17 -34.95
C TRP A 36 7.25 21.42 -34.79
N ALA A 37 7.88 20.99 -35.89
CA ALA A 37 9.16 20.30 -35.87
C ALA A 37 10.31 21.18 -35.34
N ASP A 38 10.37 22.45 -35.75
CA ASP A 38 11.37 23.42 -35.28
C ASP A 38 11.15 23.79 -33.81
N SER A 39 9.88 23.93 -33.40
CA SER A 39 9.52 24.14 -31.99
C SER A 39 9.88 22.92 -31.13
N LEU A 40 9.63 21.70 -31.61
CA LEU A 40 10.02 20.45 -30.97
C LEU A 40 11.55 20.28 -30.89
N ALA A 41 12.28 20.64 -31.95
CA ALA A 41 13.75 20.58 -31.98
C ALA A 41 14.40 21.64 -31.07
N ALA A 42 13.80 22.83 -30.95
CA ALA A 42 14.19 23.85 -29.99
C ALA A 42 13.85 23.43 -28.55
N LEU A 43 12.67 22.82 -28.34
CA LEU A 43 12.26 22.17 -27.08
C LEU A 43 13.26 21.11 -26.63
N TRP A 44 13.64 20.22 -27.56
CA TRP A 44 14.59 19.14 -27.34
C TRP A 44 15.94 19.67 -26.88
N ARG A 45 16.42 20.75 -27.53
CA ARG A 45 17.68 21.42 -27.20
C ARG A 45 17.66 22.15 -25.85
N GLN A 46 16.55 22.78 -25.47
CA GLN A 46 16.53 23.60 -24.25
C GLN A 46 16.35 22.80 -22.95
N THR A 47 15.78 21.59 -23.00
CA THR A 47 15.31 20.93 -21.75
C THR A 47 15.83 19.53 -21.54
N LEU A 48 15.84 18.70 -22.58
CA LEU A 48 16.40 17.35 -22.45
C LEU A 48 17.93 17.37 -22.34
N TRP A 49 18.60 18.31 -23.02
CA TRP A 49 20.06 18.47 -22.89
C TRP A 49 20.51 19.03 -21.53
N ARG A 50 19.66 19.76 -20.82
CA ARG A 50 19.92 20.14 -19.41
C ARG A 50 19.70 18.98 -18.44
N ARG A 51 18.92 17.97 -18.87
CA ARG A 51 18.53 16.80 -18.08
C ARG A 51 18.86 15.48 -18.79
N PRO A 52 20.11 15.23 -19.21
CA PRO A 52 20.43 14.08 -20.05
C PRO A 52 20.16 12.74 -19.35
N ILE A 53 20.30 12.69 -18.01
CA ILE A 53 20.09 11.47 -17.23
C ILE A 53 18.60 11.09 -17.18
N LEU A 54 17.69 12.06 -17.36
CA LEU A 54 16.25 11.79 -17.39
C LEU A 54 15.86 10.87 -18.54
N LEU A 55 16.43 11.06 -19.73
CA LEU A 55 16.17 10.18 -20.87
C LEU A 55 16.69 8.76 -20.62
N VAL A 56 17.89 8.64 -20.04
CA VAL A 56 18.48 7.35 -19.67
C VAL A 56 17.60 6.63 -18.64
N ALA A 57 17.15 7.34 -17.61
CA ALA A 57 16.26 6.81 -16.57
C ALA A 57 14.91 6.37 -17.15
N LEU A 58 14.30 7.17 -18.03
CA LEU A 58 13.04 6.80 -18.70
C LEU A 58 13.21 5.55 -19.58
N ALA A 59 14.26 5.50 -20.40
CA ALA A 59 14.51 4.35 -21.28
C ALA A 59 14.72 3.06 -20.48
N TYR A 60 15.57 3.10 -19.44
CA TYR A 60 15.77 1.97 -18.54
C TYR A 60 14.46 1.55 -17.87
N THR A 61 13.65 2.52 -17.39
CA THR A 61 12.37 2.25 -16.73
C THR A 61 11.37 1.58 -17.67
N ILE A 62 11.28 2.05 -18.91
CA ILE A 62 10.43 1.43 -19.94
C ILE A 62 10.86 -0.02 -20.18
N GLY A 63 12.17 -0.29 -20.23
CA GLY A 63 12.68 -1.66 -20.33
C GLY A 63 12.20 -2.57 -19.21
N VAL A 64 12.32 -2.12 -17.96
CA VAL A 64 11.83 -2.84 -16.78
C VAL A 64 10.32 -3.10 -16.85
N LEU A 65 9.53 -2.10 -17.24
CA LEU A 65 8.06 -2.22 -17.34
C LEU A 65 7.63 -3.19 -18.46
N LEU A 66 8.27 -3.12 -19.63
CA LEU A 66 8.00 -4.02 -20.74
C LEU A 66 8.29 -5.49 -20.38
N THR A 67 9.40 -5.76 -19.69
CA THR A 67 9.68 -7.11 -19.19
C THR A 67 8.69 -7.54 -18.11
N ARG A 68 8.27 -6.63 -17.21
CA ARG A 68 7.26 -6.94 -16.18
C ARG A 68 5.89 -7.31 -16.76
N TRP A 69 5.52 -6.75 -17.90
CA TRP A 69 4.29 -7.08 -18.62
C TRP A 69 4.49 -8.18 -19.67
N ASP A 70 5.55 -8.99 -19.53
CA ASP A 70 5.86 -10.13 -20.41
C ASP A 70 5.98 -9.77 -21.90
N CYS A 71 6.22 -8.48 -22.22
CA CYS A 71 6.41 -8.01 -23.60
C CYS A 71 7.83 -8.26 -24.13
N LEU A 72 8.81 -8.39 -23.22
CA LEU A 72 10.21 -8.64 -23.54
C LEU A 72 10.74 -9.84 -22.75
N SER A 73 11.35 -10.79 -23.45
CA SER A 73 12.05 -11.93 -22.82
C SER A 73 13.55 -11.66 -22.68
N LEU A 74 14.21 -12.31 -21.71
CA LEU A 74 15.67 -12.21 -21.55
C LEU A 74 16.45 -12.64 -22.81
N PRO A 75 16.13 -13.76 -23.50
CA PRO A 75 16.79 -14.12 -24.75
C PRO A 75 16.63 -13.04 -25.83
N SER A 76 15.43 -12.47 -25.97
CA SER A 76 15.18 -11.37 -26.92
C SER A 76 16.05 -10.15 -26.58
N CYS A 77 16.16 -9.80 -25.29
CA CYS A 77 16.99 -8.68 -24.85
C CYS A 77 18.47 -8.90 -25.13
N LEU A 78 18.99 -10.11 -24.89
CA LEU A 78 20.39 -10.46 -25.14
C LEU A 78 20.70 -10.48 -26.65
N LEU A 79 19.82 -11.04 -27.48
CA LEU A 79 19.98 -11.08 -28.94
C LEU A 79 19.97 -9.67 -29.55
N VAL A 80 18.97 -8.85 -29.20
CA VAL A 80 18.90 -7.46 -29.69
C VAL A 80 20.04 -6.62 -29.11
N GLY A 81 20.42 -6.85 -27.85
CA GLY A 81 21.55 -6.19 -27.20
C GLY A 81 22.87 -6.49 -27.91
N LEU A 82 23.11 -7.76 -28.28
CA LEU A 82 24.27 -8.17 -29.06
C LEU A 82 24.27 -7.53 -30.46
N ALA A 83 23.13 -7.52 -31.15
CA ALA A 83 22.99 -6.85 -32.44
C ALA A 83 23.28 -5.34 -32.34
N LEU A 84 22.78 -4.68 -31.28
CA LEU A 84 23.08 -3.28 -30.99
C LEU A 84 24.51 -3.05 -30.47
N ALA A 85 25.24 -4.06 -29.99
CA ALA A 85 26.66 -3.97 -29.63
C ALA A 85 27.55 -3.93 -30.88
N VAL A 86 27.17 -4.72 -31.89
CA VAL A 86 27.93 -4.92 -33.12
C VAL A 86 27.64 -3.82 -34.15
N ALA A 87 26.38 -3.37 -34.26
CA ALA A 87 25.96 -2.37 -35.23
C ALA A 87 26.77 -1.04 -35.22
N PRO A 88 27.15 -0.46 -34.06
CA PRO A 88 27.97 0.75 -33.99
C PRO A 88 29.44 0.48 -34.30
N TRP A 89 29.96 -0.71 -34.02
CA TRP A 89 31.32 -1.05 -34.45
C TRP A 89 31.44 -1.04 -35.98
N VAL A 90 30.34 -1.31 -36.68
CA VAL A 90 30.24 -1.26 -38.15
C VAL A 90 29.79 0.11 -38.69
N SER A 91 29.06 0.94 -37.91
CA SER A 91 28.40 2.16 -38.42
C SER A 91 28.53 3.45 -37.57
N ALA A 92 29.15 3.41 -36.38
CA ALA A 92 29.15 4.54 -35.43
C ALA A 92 29.86 5.79 -35.94
N GLN A 93 30.80 5.63 -36.88
CA GLN A 93 31.46 6.77 -37.52
C GLN A 93 30.52 7.54 -38.46
N HIS A 94 29.40 6.94 -38.88
CA HIS A 94 28.42 7.52 -39.80
C HIS A 94 27.09 7.92 -39.13
N LEU A 95 26.88 7.58 -37.86
CA LEU A 95 25.66 7.97 -37.14
C LEU A 95 25.66 9.46 -36.80
N SER A 96 24.54 10.13 -37.06
CA SER A 96 24.28 11.48 -36.57
C SER A 96 24.25 11.51 -35.03
N ALA A 97 24.37 12.70 -34.43
CA ALA A 97 24.25 12.84 -32.98
C ALA A 97 22.92 12.29 -32.44
N ALA A 98 21.82 12.49 -33.17
CA ALA A 98 20.51 11.93 -32.85
C ALA A 98 20.52 10.39 -32.92
N GLY A 99 21.16 9.81 -33.95
CA GLY A 99 21.33 8.36 -34.07
C GLY A 99 22.09 7.76 -32.88
N ARG A 100 23.17 8.41 -32.42
CA ARG A 100 23.90 7.99 -31.21
C ARG A 100 23.04 8.05 -29.94
N THR A 101 22.20 9.09 -29.80
CA THR A 101 21.28 9.19 -28.66
C THR A 101 20.24 8.08 -28.67
N VAL A 102 19.56 7.85 -29.80
CA VAL A 102 18.57 6.76 -29.92
C VAL A 102 19.22 5.41 -29.63
N TRP A 103 20.44 5.18 -30.13
CA TRP A 103 21.19 3.97 -29.87
C TRP A 103 21.50 3.77 -28.37
N LEU A 104 22.00 4.82 -27.69
CA LEU A 104 22.24 4.77 -26.23
C LEU A 104 20.95 4.47 -25.46
N LEU A 105 19.83 5.11 -25.82
CA LEU A 105 18.54 4.88 -25.16
C LEU A 105 18.02 3.45 -25.38
N GLY A 106 18.19 2.90 -26.59
CA GLY A 106 17.89 1.50 -26.88
C GLY A 106 18.70 0.56 -25.99
N TRP A 107 19.99 0.84 -25.80
CA TRP A 107 20.84 0.10 -24.87
C TRP A 107 20.38 0.19 -23.42
N CYS A 108 20.03 1.39 -22.95
CA CYS A 108 19.53 1.57 -21.59
C CYS A 108 18.21 0.82 -21.36
N LEU A 109 17.31 0.81 -22.35
CA LEU A 109 16.07 0.05 -22.32
C LEU A 109 16.35 -1.45 -22.20
N LEU A 110 17.18 -2.01 -23.06
CA LEU A 110 17.52 -3.44 -23.00
C LEU A 110 18.28 -3.81 -21.72
N ALA A 111 19.14 -2.92 -21.22
CA ALA A 111 19.83 -3.13 -19.96
C ALA A 111 18.83 -3.19 -18.79
N GLY A 112 17.84 -2.31 -18.75
CA GLY A 112 16.77 -2.35 -17.75
C GLY A 112 15.94 -3.63 -17.85
N ALA A 113 15.53 -3.99 -19.08
CA ALA A 113 14.76 -5.19 -19.36
C ALA A 113 15.49 -6.48 -18.94
N ALA A 114 16.76 -6.61 -19.32
CA ALA A 114 17.60 -7.76 -18.98
C ALA A 114 17.91 -7.81 -17.48
N TRP A 115 18.25 -6.67 -16.86
CA TRP A 115 18.56 -6.61 -15.43
C TRP A 115 17.36 -6.99 -14.56
N TYR A 116 16.17 -6.46 -14.89
CA TYR A 116 14.95 -6.85 -14.20
C TYR A 116 14.71 -8.35 -14.33
N SER A 117 14.78 -8.89 -15.56
CA SER A 117 14.60 -10.32 -15.79
C SER A 117 15.57 -11.17 -14.98
N VAL A 118 16.86 -10.80 -14.91
CA VAL A 118 17.87 -11.53 -14.13
C VAL A 118 17.57 -11.46 -12.63
N ARG A 119 17.11 -10.30 -12.13
CA ARG A 119 16.81 -10.11 -10.71
C ARG A 119 15.51 -10.74 -10.25
N THR A 120 14.52 -10.92 -11.13
CA THR A 120 13.25 -11.57 -10.81
C THR A 120 13.25 -13.06 -11.12
N SER A 121 14.09 -13.51 -12.04
CA SER A 121 14.26 -14.93 -12.31
C SER A 121 14.85 -15.61 -11.08
N ALA A 122 14.18 -16.66 -10.62
CA ALA A 122 14.71 -17.51 -9.57
C ALA A 122 15.96 -18.22 -10.11
N ALA A 123 17.05 -18.22 -9.33
CA ALA A 123 18.16 -19.10 -9.64
C ALA A 123 17.69 -20.56 -9.54
N HIS A 124 18.29 -21.45 -10.31
CA HIS A 124 17.92 -22.87 -10.30
C HIS A 124 18.08 -23.52 -8.90
N ASP A 125 18.95 -22.95 -8.06
CA ASP A 125 19.19 -23.37 -6.68
C ASP A 125 18.44 -22.52 -5.64
N ASP A 126 17.50 -21.65 -6.04
CA ASP A 126 16.74 -20.81 -5.12
C ASP A 126 15.76 -21.64 -4.28
N ILE A 127 15.76 -21.41 -2.97
CA ILE A 127 14.95 -22.12 -1.97
C ILE A 127 13.44 -22.07 -2.24
N ARG A 128 12.95 -21.11 -3.03
CA ARG A 128 11.53 -21.03 -3.40
C ARG A 128 11.04 -22.27 -4.15
N HIS A 129 11.93 -22.97 -4.86
CA HIS A 129 11.59 -24.19 -5.58
C HIS A 129 11.34 -25.38 -4.63
N ASP A 130 11.85 -25.33 -3.40
CA ASP A 130 11.65 -26.35 -2.38
C ASP A 130 10.52 -25.99 -1.38
N ALA A 131 9.92 -24.80 -1.52
CA ALA A 131 8.90 -24.28 -0.62
C ALA A 131 7.49 -24.50 -1.20
N PRO A 132 6.72 -25.51 -0.77
CA PRO A 132 5.36 -25.70 -1.24
C PRO A 132 4.36 -24.74 -0.56
N LEU A 133 3.21 -24.51 -1.19
CA LEU A 133 2.09 -23.76 -0.61
C LEU A 133 1.56 -24.43 0.67
N GLU A 134 1.52 -25.76 0.70
CA GLU A 134 1.07 -26.57 1.84
C GLU A 134 2.03 -26.53 3.04
N GLY A 135 3.26 -26.04 2.84
CA GLY A 135 4.32 -26.07 3.83
C GLY A 135 5.05 -27.41 3.87
N ARG A 136 6.34 -27.39 4.20
CA ARG A 136 7.16 -28.59 4.37
C ARG A 136 8.11 -28.42 5.55
N PHE A 137 8.16 -29.40 6.45
CA PHE A 137 9.18 -29.42 7.50
C PHE A 137 10.55 -29.75 6.91
N VAL A 138 11.53 -28.87 7.14
CA VAL A 138 12.88 -28.98 6.61
C VAL A 138 13.92 -28.57 7.66
N TRP A 139 15.15 -29.00 7.45
CA TRP A 139 16.31 -28.39 8.10
C TRP A 139 17.01 -27.46 7.12
N LEU A 140 17.37 -26.26 7.59
CA LEU A 140 18.08 -25.26 6.82
C LEU A 140 19.34 -24.83 7.56
N GLN A 141 20.45 -24.66 6.84
CA GLN A 141 21.55 -23.85 7.32
C GLN A 141 21.41 -22.46 6.72
N VAL A 142 21.40 -21.46 7.59
CA VAL A 142 21.16 -20.07 7.22
C VAL A 142 22.14 -19.15 7.90
N ARG A 143 22.31 -17.95 7.34
CA ARG A 143 22.98 -16.83 7.98
C ARG A 143 21.99 -15.73 8.26
N LEU A 144 21.88 -15.31 9.52
CA LEU A 144 21.00 -14.21 9.90
C LEU A 144 21.46 -12.90 9.27
N LEU A 145 20.56 -12.21 8.59
CA LEU A 145 20.78 -10.91 7.95
C LEU A 145 20.15 -9.76 8.74
N ASP A 146 19.01 -10.03 9.39
CA ASP A 146 18.25 -9.08 10.18
C ASP A 146 17.45 -9.82 11.26
N LEU A 147 17.21 -9.18 12.40
CA LEU A 147 16.46 -9.75 13.52
C LEU A 147 15.84 -8.63 14.36
N HIS A 148 14.54 -8.73 14.64
CA HIS A 148 13.85 -7.83 15.55
C HIS A 148 12.79 -8.57 16.37
N THR A 149 12.61 -8.12 17.60
CA THR A 149 11.60 -8.64 18.53
C THR A 149 10.30 -7.89 18.33
N VAL A 150 9.23 -8.63 18.04
CA VAL A 150 7.88 -8.10 17.94
C VAL A 150 7.26 -8.16 19.34
N PRO A 151 6.89 -7.00 19.92
CA PRO A 151 6.25 -6.97 21.23
C PRO A 151 4.85 -7.62 21.18
N PRO A 152 4.34 -8.11 22.32
CA PRO A 152 3.01 -8.66 22.38
C PRO A 152 1.98 -7.55 22.11
N ARG A 153 0.95 -7.84 21.32
CA ARG A 153 -0.18 -6.93 21.09
C ARG A 153 -1.35 -7.35 21.97
N HIS A 154 -1.84 -6.39 22.75
CA HIS A 154 -3.13 -6.49 23.43
C HIS A 154 -4.17 -5.71 22.62
N GLU A 155 -4.99 -6.40 21.84
CA GLU A 155 -6.17 -5.83 21.20
C GLU A 155 -7.44 -6.55 21.69
N PRO A 156 -8.50 -5.82 22.09
CA PRO A 156 -9.72 -6.41 22.67
C PRO A 156 -10.51 -7.29 21.70
N LEU A 157 -10.19 -7.23 20.40
CA LEU A 157 -10.86 -7.98 19.34
C LEU A 157 -9.99 -9.08 18.72
N GLN A 158 -8.85 -9.38 19.35
CA GLN A 158 -7.98 -10.47 18.93
C GLN A 158 -8.42 -11.78 19.60
N SER A 159 -8.57 -12.84 18.81
CA SER A 159 -9.05 -14.15 19.32
C SER A 159 -8.04 -14.87 20.22
N TRP A 160 -6.76 -14.51 20.12
CA TRP A 160 -5.67 -15.07 20.92
C TRP A 160 -4.71 -13.95 21.31
N GLU A 161 -4.21 -13.96 22.55
CA GLU A 161 -3.13 -13.07 22.94
C GLU A 161 -1.88 -13.37 22.10
N SER A 162 -1.33 -12.34 21.48
CA SER A 162 -0.07 -12.49 20.77
C SER A 162 1.09 -12.45 21.75
N SER A 163 1.90 -13.51 21.79
CA SER A 163 3.15 -13.54 22.55
C SER A 163 4.21 -12.69 21.86
N ALA A 164 5.14 -12.18 22.68
CA ALA A 164 6.38 -11.61 22.16
C ALA A 164 7.12 -12.68 21.36
N HIS A 165 7.58 -12.33 20.17
CA HIS A 165 8.21 -13.29 19.27
C HIS A 165 9.27 -12.61 18.41
N THR A 166 10.21 -13.37 17.87
CA THR A 166 11.31 -12.81 17.08
C THR A 166 11.11 -13.12 15.61
N THR A 167 11.29 -12.12 14.74
CA THR A 167 11.29 -12.35 13.30
C THR A 167 12.46 -11.62 12.66
N GLY A 168 12.91 -12.15 11.52
CA GLY A 168 14.10 -11.65 10.87
C GLY A 168 14.23 -12.19 9.46
N LEU A 169 15.31 -11.78 8.79
CA LEU A 169 15.68 -12.25 7.47
C LEU A 169 16.92 -13.14 7.59
N ALA A 170 16.96 -14.22 6.84
CA ALA A 170 18.11 -15.11 6.79
C ALA A 170 18.45 -15.50 5.35
N SER A 171 19.73 -15.46 5.00
CA SER A 171 20.23 -16.02 3.74
C SER A 171 20.33 -17.52 3.89
N VAL A 172 19.77 -18.29 2.95
CA VAL A 172 19.90 -19.73 2.92
C VAL A 172 21.27 -20.11 2.35
N GLU A 173 21.92 -21.08 2.99
CA GLU A 173 23.18 -21.68 2.51
C GLU A 173 22.95 -23.12 2.05
N SER A 174 22.14 -23.88 2.78
CA SER A 174 21.81 -25.27 2.43
C SER A 174 20.49 -25.73 3.02
N ILE A 175 19.90 -26.76 2.41
CA ILE A 175 18.70 -27.48 2.85
C ILE A 175 19.02 -28.96 3.00
N TYR A 176 18.47 -29.61 4.02
CA TYR A 176 18.59 -31.06 4.18
C TYR A 176 17.43 -31.76 3.45
N LEU A 177 17.74 -32.46 2.35
CA LEU A 177 16.78 -33.17 1.52
C LEU A 177 17.32 -34.55 1.17
N ASN A 178 16.46 -35.57 1.24
CA ASN A 178 16.78 -36.96 0.85
C ASN A 178 18.04 -37.52 1.54
N GLY A 179 18.23 -37.22 2.82
CA GLY A 179 19.35 -37.74 3.61
C GLY A 179 20.66 -36.96 3.48
N ALA A 180 20.73 -35.92 2.65
CA ALA A 180 21.94 -35.13 2.44
C ALA A 180 21.68 -33.62 2.48
N TRP A 181 22.70 -32.85 2.86
CA TRP A 181 22.71 -31.40 2.71
C TRP A 181 22.94 -31.02 1.25
N GLN A 182 22.04 -30.22 0.69
CA GLN A 182 22.12 -29.69 -0.65
C GLN A 182 22.26 -28.18 -0.59
N ARG A 183 23.16 -27.61 -1.40
CA ARG A 183 23.33 -26.16 -1.48
C ARG A 183 22.07 -25.53 -2.06
N ARG A 184 21.62 -24.44 -1.43
CA ARG A 184 20.52 -23.60 -1.90
C ARG A 184 20.85 -22.14 -1.67
N SER A 185 20.26 -21.28 -2.49
CA SER A 185 20.36 -19.84 -2.41
C SER A 185 19.00 -19.22 -2.07
N GLY A 186 18.97 -17.90 -1.92
CA GLY A 186 17.75 -17.15 -1.62
C GLY A 186 17.65 -16.69 -0.17
N THR A 187 16.72 -15.79 0.09
CA THR A 187 16.50 -15.19 1.40
C THR A 187 15.14 -15.61 1.93
N VAL A 188 15.09 -16.07 3.18
CA VAL A 188 13.84 -16.45 3.85
C VAL A 188 13.53 -15.51 4.98
N ARG A 189 12.25 -15.21 5.18
CA ARG A 189 11.80 -14.63 6.44
C ARG A 189 11.69 -15.73 7.47
N VAL A 190 12.46 -15.62 8.54
CA VAL A 190 12.37 -16.54 9.68
C VAL A 190 11.49 -15.91 10.74
N SER A 191 10.52 -16.68 11.22
CA SER A 191 9.68 -16.31 12.35
C SER A 191 9.83 -17.38 13.42
N PHE A 192 10.35 -16.94 14.56
CA PHE A 192 10.43 -17.70 15.79
C PHE A 192 9.15 -17.42 16.59
N ASP A 193 8.57 -18.42 17.24
CA ASP A 193 7.38 -18.26 18.09
C ASP A 193 7.67 -17.65 19.46
N GLU A 194 8.96 -17.54 19.81
CA GLU A 194 9.46 -17.03 21.09
C GLU A 194 10.49 -15.90 20.88
N VAL A 195 10.83 -15.21 21.97
CA VAL A 195 11.90 -14.20 21.97
C VAL A 195 13.27 -14.88 21.96
N ALA A 196 14.12 -14.52 21.01
CA ALA A 196 15.41 -15.17 20.74
C ALA A 196 16.58 -14.17 20.88
N ASP A 197 16.66 -13.49 22.03
CA ASP A 197 17.64 -12.42 22.31
C ASP A 197 19.11 -12.88 22.31
N TRP A 198 19.35 -14.19 22.36
CA TRP A 198 20.69 -14.80 22.34
C TRP A 198 21.26 -14.96 20.93
N LEU A 199 20.45 -14.72 19.90
CA LEU A 199 20.84 -14.71 18.48
C LEU A 199 21.31 -13.33 18.06
N ALA A 200 22.32 -13.28 17.20
CA ALA A 200 22.81 -12.03 16.62
C ALA A 200 22.78 -12.07 15.09
N VAL A 201 22.59 -10.90 14.47
CA VAL A 201 22.80 -10.74 13.02
C VAL A 201 24.22 -11.16 12.66
N GLY A 202 24.36 -11.93 11.59
CA GLY A 202 25.61 -12.55 11.15
C GLY A 202 25.83 -13.97 11.70
N ASP A 203 25.05 -14.42 12.69
CA ASP A 203 25.15 -15.80 13.18
C ASP A 203 24.77 -16.80 12.07
N ARG A 204 25.53 -17.89 12.01
CA ARG A 204 25.26 -19.04 11.15
C ARG A 204 24.50 -20.08 11.97
N LEU A 205 23.27 -20.37 11.55
CA LEU A 205 22.33 -21.20 12.29
C LEU A 205 21.93 -22.42 11.47
N GLN A 206 21.69 -23.52 12.17
CA GLN A 206 20.92 -24.64 11.66
C GLN A 206 19.52 -24.58 12.30
N LEU A 207 18.51 -24.44 11.45
CA LEU A 207 17.11 -24.27 11.84
C LEU A 207 16.29 -25.46 11.38
N ARG A 208 15.41 -25.95 12.24
CA ARG A 208 14.34 -26.89 11.88
C ARG A 208 13.01 -26.14 11.91
N GLY A 209 12.28 -26.15 10.80
CA GLY A 209 11.03 -25.41 10.73
C GLY A 209 10.18 -25.79 9.53
N GLU A 210 9.01 -25.19 9.48
CA GLU A 210 8.09 -25.32 8.35
C GLU A 210 8.41 -24.26 7.30
N LEU A 211 8.92 -24.70 6.15
CA LEU A 211 9.21 -23.86 4.98
C LEU A 211 7.96 -23.71 4.12
N LEU A 212 7.63 -22.47 3.79
CA LEU A 212 6.37 -22.05 3.17
C LEU A 212 6.64 -21.14 1.98
N ALA A 213 5.94 -21.40 0.87
CA ALA A 213 5.90 -20.48 -0.26
C ALA A 213 5.34 -19.10 0.15
N LEU A 214 5.74 -18.06 -0.57
CA LEU A 214 5.06 -16.77 -0.50
C LEU A 214 3.71 -16.88 -1.22
N LEU A 215 2.61 -16.73 -0.47
CA LEU A 215 1.26 -16.77 -1.05
C LEU A 215 0.97 -15.48 -1.83
N PRO A 216 0.49 -15.56 -3.08
CA PRO A 216 -0.09 -14.40 -3.75
C PRO A 216 -1.40 -14.00 -3.04
N PRO A 217 -1.86 -12.74 -3.20
CA PRO A 217 -3.12 -12.28 -2.61
C PRO A 217 -4.27 -13.26 -2.89
N GLY A 218 -5.08 -13.50 -1.85
CA GLY A 218 -6.22 -14.42 -1.92
C GLY A 218 -7.46 -13.76 -2.49
N ASN A 219 -7.56 -12.43 -2.40
CA ASN A 219 -8.77 -11.70 -2.73
C ASN A 219 -8.50 -10.58 -3.76
N PRO A 220 -9.48 -10.23 -4.61
CA PRO A 220 -9.43 -9.02 -5.42
C PRO A 220 -9.28 -7.77 -4.54
N GLY A 221 -8.40 -6.85 -4.93
CA GLY A 221 -8.16 -5.61 -4.18
C GLY A 221 -7.27 -5.76 -2.95
N GLU A 222 -7.00 -6.98 -2.48
CA GLU A 222 -6.04 -7.22 -1.39
C GLU A 222 -4.65 -6.74 -1.79
N ASP A 223 -3.98 -6.01 -0.90
CA ASP A 223 -2.58 -5.65 -1.13
C ASP A 223 -1.78 -6.94 -1.25
N ALA A 224 -0.93 -7.00 -2.27
CA ALA A 224 -0.16 -8.18 -2.55
C ALA A 224 0.99 -8.26 -1.54
N ALA A 225 0.72 -8.54 -0.26
CA ALA A 225 1.73 -8.66 0.79
C ALA A 225 2.81 -9.68 0.39
N GLY A 226 2.42 -10.78 -0.28
CA GLY A 226 3.34 -11.73 -0.91
C GLY A 226 4.19 -11.11 -2.03
N PHE A 227 3.64 -10.19 -2.84
CA PHE A 227 4.41 -9.39 -3.79
C PHE A 227 5.32 -8.38 -3.10
N SER A 228 4.91 -7.71 -2.01
CA SER A 228 5.81 -6.83 -1.26
C SER A 228 6.98 -7.60 -0.65
N GLU A 229 6.77 -8.85 -0.24
CA GLU A 229 7.81 -9.72 0.28
C GLU A 229 8.75 -10.19 -0.81
N TYR A 230 8.17 -10.68 -1.92
CA TYR A 230 8.91 -11.00 -3.13
C TYR A 230 9.70 -9.78 -3.63
N ALA A 231 9.11 -8.59 -3.59
CA ALA A 231 9.74 -7.34 -3.98
C ALA A 231 10.95 -6.99 -3.11
N ARG A 232 10.90 -7.36 -1.83
CA ARG A 232 12.03 -7.27 -0.89
C ARG A 232 13.07 -8.39 -1.09
N GLY A 233 12.95 -9.22 -2.13
CA GLY A 233 13.90 -10.28 -2.47
C GLY A 233 13.72 -11.55 -1.65
N LEU A 234 12.56 -11.73 -1.00
CA LEU A 234 12.27 -12.94 -0.24
C LEU A 234 11.86 -14.07 -1.18
N SER A 235 12.42 -15.25 -0.93
CA SER A 235 12.15 -16.49 -1.64
C SER A 235 11.06 -17.32 -0.95
N ALA A 236 11.03 -17.35 0.39
CA ALA A 236 10.09 -18.14 1.17
C ALA A 236 9.97 -17.63 2.63
N ARG A 237 9.04 -18.22 3.39
CA ARG A 237 8.91 -18.04 4.85
C ARG A 237 9.30 -19.32 5.58
N LEU A 238 9.97 -19.20 6.72
CA LEU A 238 10.31 -20.30 7.61
C LEU A 238 9.71 -20.05 8.98
N GLN A 239 8.78 -20.90 9.41
CA GLN A 239 8.25 -20.87 10.78
C GLN A 239 9.02 -21.87 11.65
N VAL A 240 9.76 -21.36 12.64
CA VAL A 240 10.49 -22.16 13.62
C VAL A 240 9.73 -22.10 14.93
N ARG A 241 9.30 -23.25 15.43
CA ARG A 241 8.66 -23.37 16.74
C ARG A 241 9.63 -23.88 17.78
N LYS A 242 9.46 -23.53 19.05
CA LYS A 242 10.33 -23.95 20.15
C LYS A 242 11.81 -23.74 19.81
N VAL A 243 12.20 -22.48 19.73
CA VAL A 243 13.51 -22.05 19.19
C VAL A 243 14.67 -22.77 19.87
N THR A 244 14.58 -22.99 21.18
CA THR A 244 15.60 -23.68 21.98
C THR A 244 15.86 -25.13 21.54
N GLU A 245 14.85 -25.84 21.04
CA GLU A 245 14.96 -27.21 20.54
C GLU A 245 15.33 -27.26 19.04
N ASN A 246 14.89 -26.27 18.27
CA ASN A 246 14.90 -26.31 16.80
C ASN A 246 15.87 -25.30 16.15
N CYS A 247 16.68 -24.60 16.94
CA CYS A 247 17.74 -23.71 16.48
C CYS A 247 19.07 -24.08 17.12
N GLN A 248 20.04 -24.44 16.29
CA GLN A 248 21.43 -24.66 16.70
C GLN A 248 22.33 -23.61 16.07
N ARG A 249 23.09 -22.88 16.89
CA ARG A 249 24.11 -21.96 16.39
C ARG A 249 25.37 -22.73 16.02
N LEU A 250 25.75 -22.67 14.74
CA LEU A 250 26.93 -23.32 14.18
C LEU A 250 28.17 -22.43 14.34
N GLU A 251 28.05 -21.15 13.98
CA GLU A 251 29.12 -20.16 14.09
C GLU A 251 28.53 -18.82 14.54
N SER A 252 29.21 -18.13 15.45
CA SER A 252 28.85 -16.76 15.84
C SER A 252 29.33 -15.75 14.81
N ALA A 253 28.61 -14.64 14.71
CA ALA A 253 29.00 -13.51 13.86
C ALA A 253 30.45 -13.07 14.14
N ARG A 254 31.24 -12.91 13.08
CA ARG A 254 32.63 -12.47 13.20
C ARG A 254 32.70 -10.99 13.57
N TRP A 255 33.74 -10.59 14.30
CA TRP A 255 33.89 -9.20 14.75
C TRP A 255 34.11 -8.20 13.60
N TYR A 256 34.60 -8.65 12.45
CA TYR A 256 34.81 -7.80 11.27
C TYR A 256 33.64 -7.80 10.28
N ASP A 257 32.55 -8.52 10.58
CA ASP A 257 31.36 -8.47 9.74
C ASP A 257 30.64 -7.13 9.95
N LEU A 258 30.70 -6.28 8.92
CA LEU A 258 30.14 -4.93 8.95
C LEU A 258 28.64 -4.95 9.21
N ALA A 259 27.89 -5.90 8.63
CA ALA A 259 26.44 -5.99 8.82
C ALA A 259 26.12 -6.34 10.28
N ALA A 260 26.86 -7.29 10.84
CA ALA A 260 26.73 -7.67 12.25
C ALA A 260 27.09 -6.51 13.19
N GLN A 261 28.12 -5.72 12.87
CA GLN A 261 28.47 -4.54 13.66
C GLN A 261 27.42 -3.44 13.58
N LEU A 262 26.89 -3.17 12.38
CA LEU A 262 25.81 -2.19 12.20
C LEU A 262 24.55 -2.60 12.98
N ALA A 263 24.17 -3.87 12.93
CA ALA A 263 23.04 -4.39 13.70
C ALA A 263 23.27 -4.28 15.22
N ARG A 264 24.48 -4.59 15.70
CA ARG A 264 24.84 -4.38 17.11
C ARG A 264 24.76 -2.91 17.51
N CYS A 265 25.24 -2.00 16.68
CA CYS A 265 25.14 -0.56 16.91
C CYS A 265 23.68 -0.09 16.92
N HIS A 266 22.86 -0.56 15.98
CA HIS A 266 21.44 -0.25 15.92
C HIS A 266 20.71 -0.71 17.18
N HIS A 267 20.90 -1.96 17.59
CA HIS A 267 20.31 -2.50 18.82
C HIS A 267 20.78 -1.78 20.08
N TYR A 268 22.07 -1.41 20.13
CA TYR A 268 22.61 -0.60 21.22
C TYR A 268 21.89 0.75 21.33
N PHE A 269 21.75 1.48 20.21
CA PHE A 269 21.04 2.76 20.22
C PHE A 269 19.56 2.60 20.53
N LEU A 270 18.92 1.53 20.05
CA LEU A 270 17.52 1.23 20.36
C LEU A 270 17.30 1.05 21.87
N ARG A 271 18.15 0.23 22.52
CA ARG A 271 18.11 0.06 23.98
C ARG A 271 18.37 1.37 24.72
N ARG A 272 19.32 2.17 24.27
CA ARG A 272 19.59 3.49 24.88
C ARG A 272 18.40 4.44 24.81
N LEU A 273 17.67 4.47 23.70
CA LEU A 273 16.44 5.26 23.60
C LEU A 273 15.38 4.74 24.58
N GLN A 274 15.21 3.42 24.68
CA GLN A 274 14.26 2.79 25.60
C GLN A 274 14.60 3.05 27.08
N GLU A 275 15.89 3.10 27.43
CA GLU A 275 16.36 3.39 28.79
C GLU A 275 16.25 4.89 29.17
N LEU A 276 16.55 5.79 28.22
CA LEU A 276 16.70 7.23 28.50
C LEU A 276 15.44 8.05 28.23
N LEU A 277 14.47 7.52 27.46
CA LEU A 277 13.23 8.21 27.12
C LEU A 277 12.03 7.60 27.86
N PRO A 278 11.01 8.41 28.16
CA PRO A 278 9.74 7.92 28.67
C PRO A 278 9.06 6.90 27.72
N GLU A 279 8.37 5.91 28.29
CA GLU A 279 7.70 4.84 27.53
C GLU A 279 6.70 5.36 26.48
N ASP A 280 6.02 6.48 26.76
CA ASP A 280 5.00 7.06 25.88
C ASP A 280 5.56 7.64 24.56
N VAL A 281 6.85 8.00 24.54
CA VAL A 281 7.52 8.57 23.34
C VAL A 281 8.65 7.70 22.81
N SER A 282 9.12 6.73 23.57
CA SER A 282 10.25 5.86 23.19
C SER A 282 10.02 5.21 21.83
N GLY A 283 8.85 4.60 21.60
CA GLY A 283 8.52 3.97 20.32
C GLY A 283 8.52 4.96 19.14
N LEU A 284 8.06 6.20 19.35
CA LEU A 284 8.08 7.27 18.34
C LEU A 284 9.50 7.75 18.04
N ALA A 285 10.32 7.89 19.07
CA ALA A 285 11.72 8.26 18.92
C ALA A 285 12.51 7.16 18.19
N SER A 286 12.27 5.89 18.52
CA SER A 286 12.87 4.73 17.83
C SER A 286 12.48 4.69 16.35
N ALA A 287 11.20 4.96 16.03
CA ALA A 287 10.74 5.07 14.65
C ALA A 287 11.42 6.24 13.91
N LEU A 288 11.47 7.42 14.51
CA LEU A 288 12.03 8.64 13.91
C LEU A 288 13.56 8.56 13.71
N LEU A 289 14.30 8.08 14.71
CA LEU A 289 15.77 8.10 14.72
C LEU A 289 16.37 6.88 14.01
N LEU A 290 15.80 5.69 14.28
CA LEU A 290 16.37 4.40 13.88
C LEU A 290 15.50 3.63 12.87
N GLY A 291 14.28 4.11 12.59
CA GLY A 291 13.38 3.51 11.60
C GLY A 291 12.58 2.33 12.15
N GLU A 292 12.61 2.12 13.46
CA GLU A 292 12.02 0.97 14.14
C GLU A 292 10.53 1.19 14.40
N MET A 293 9.70 0.74 13.46
CA MET A 293 8.23 0.90 13.54
C MET A 293 7.56 -0.17 14.42
N SER A 294 8.26 -1.27 14.75
CA SER A 294 7.69 -2.38 15.53
C SER A 294 7.31 -2.01 16.96
N SER A 295 7.96 -0.97 17.50
CA SER A 295 7.72 -0.44 18.84
C SER A 295 6.50 0.49 18.92
N LEU A 296 5.86 0.84 17.79
CA LEU A 296 4.67 1.69 17.77
C LEU A 296 3.39 0.88 17.99
N SER A 297 2.49 1.44 18.79
CA SER A 297 1.15 0.85 18.95
C SER A 297 0.38 0.89 17.61
N PRO A 298 -0.44 -0.12 17.30
CA PRO A 298 -1.28 -0.12 16.10
C PRO A 298 -2.20 1.11 16.01
N GLN A 299 -2.72 1.60 17.15
CA GLN A 299 -3.53 2.81 17.19
C GLN A 299 -2.73 4.07 16.84
N SER A 300 -1.50 4.22 17.33
CA SER A 300 -0.63 5.32 16.93
C SER A 300 -0.36 5.25 15.44
N LEU A 301 0.00 4.08 14.91
CA LEU A 301 0.27 3.91 13.49
C LEU A 301 -0.93 4.32 12.62
N ARG A 302 -2.15 3.90 12.99
CA ARG A 302 -3.40 4.32 12.32
C ARG A 302 -3.61 5.83 12.36
N ARG A 303 -3.37 6.48 13.50
CA ARG A 303 -3.45 7.95 13.62
C ARG A 303 -2.52 8.66 12.65
N TYR A 304 -1.28 8.19 12.49
CA TYR A 304 -0.34 8.74 11.49
C TYR A 304 -0.77 8.49 10.05
N GLN A 305 -1.47 7.37 9.78
CA GLN A 305 -2.05 7.08 8.46
C GLN A 305 -3.25 7.99 8.16
N HIS A 306 -4.22 8.09 9.08
CA HIS A 306 -5.42 8.91 8.94
C HIS A 306 -5.08 10.38 8.74
N THR A 307 -4.12 10.91 9.50
CA THR A 307 -3.68 12.31 9.37
C THR A 307 -2.74 12.55 8.18
N GLY A 308 -2.26 11.50 7.51
CA GLY A 308 -1.38 11.57 6.34
C GLY A 308 0.07 11.94 6.65
N VAL A 309 0.47 11.99 7.92
CA VAL A 309 1.83 12.37 8.35
C VAL A 309 2.76 11.19 8.64
N ILE A 310 2.37 9.97 8.29
CA ILE A 310 3.22 8.76 8.39
C ILE A 310 4.59 8.91 7.72
N HIS A 311 4.71 9.76 6.70
CA HIS A 311 5.96 10.07 6.01
C HIS A 311 7.02 10.75 6.91
N VAL A 312 6.61 11.30 8.06
CA VAL A 312 7.52 11.88 9.05
C VAL A 312 8.18 10.79 9.90
N LEU A 313 7.47 9.68 10.19
CA LEU A 313 8.02 8.53 10.91
C LEU A 313 8.88 7.63 10.02
N ALA A 314 8.57 7.56 8.73
CA ALA A 314 9.45 6.93 7.78
C ALA A 314 10.71 7.78 7.61
N ILE A 315 11.88 7.24 7.95
CA ILE A 315 13.16 7.92 7.73
C ILE A 315 13.24 8.36 6.28
N SER A 316 13.20 9.68 6.10
CA SER A 316 12.97 10.33 4.82
C SER A 316 14.17 11.19 4.44
N GLY A 317 14.13 11.75 3.22
CA GLY A 317 15.16 12.69 2.78
C GLY A 317 15.26 13.94 3.66
N GLN A 318 14.18 14.33 4.35
CA GLN A 318 14.21 15.43 5.31
C GLN A 318 15.22 15.18 6.44
N HIS A 319 15.33 13.94 6.93
CA HIS A 319 16.24 13.59 8.01
C HIS A 319 17.69 13.84 7.59
N LEU A 320 18.06 13.36 6.40
CA LEU A 320 19.40 13.55 5.84
C LEU A 320 19.69 15.03 5.54
N VAL A 321 18.69 15.80 5.10
CA VAL A 321 18.84 17.26 4.88
C VAL A 321 19.07 18.00 6.20
N ILE A 322 18.33 17.67 7.26
CA ILE A 322 18.50 18.27 8.60
C ILE A 322 19.88 17.95 9.15
N VAL A 323 20.29 16.67 9.10
CA VAL A 323 21.63 16.23 9.52
C VAL A 323 22.72 16.94 8.70
N SER A 324 22.53 17.06 7.39
CA SER A 324 23.48 17.75 6.51
C SER A 324 23.59 19.23 6.86
N ALA A 325 22.48 19.91 7.11
CA ALA A 325 22.47 21.31 7.51
C ALA A 325 23.18 21.53 8.85
N PHE A 326 22.97 20.64 9.81
CA PHE A 326 23.65 20.69 11.10
C PHE A 326 25.16 20.49 10.97
N VAL A 327 25.61 19.49 10.20
CA VAL A 327 27.05 19.23 9.99
C VAL A 327 27.71 20.38 9.23
N LEU A 328 27.03 21.00 8.25
CA LEU A 328 27.51 22.21 7.58
C LEU A 328 27.66 23.38 8.57
N TRP A 329 26.69 23.58 9.46
CA TRP A 329 26.75 24.60 10.51
C TRP A 329 27.91 24.35 11.48
N ALA A 330 28.05 23.13 11.99
CA ALA A 330 29.14 22.74 12.87
C ALA A 330 30.52 22.90 12.20
N GLY A 331 30.63 22.52 10.93
CA GLY A 331 31.87 22.62 10.15
C GLY A 331 32.42 24.06 10.02
N ARG A 332 31.58 25.09 10.21
CA ARG A 332 32.02 26.50 10.23
C ARG A 332 32.92 26.83 11.42
N PHE A 333 32.81 26.09 12.52
CA PHE A 333 33.62 26.31 13.73
C PHE A 333 34.97 25.58 13.69
N PHE A 334 35.12 24.57 12.82
CA PHE A 334 36.30 23.70 12.78
C PHE A 334 37.23 23.97 11.58
N SER A 335 37.15 25.15 10.94
CA SER A 335 38.00 25.56 9.80
C SER A 335 38.18 24.46 8.74
N THR A 336 37.13 23.69 8.47
CA THR A 336 37.22 22.50 7.63
C THR A 336 37.19 22.87 6.15
N THR A 337 38.06 22.27 5.34
CA THR A 337 38.07 22.53 3.89
C THR A 337 36.81 21.96 3.21
N PRO A 338 36.30 22.58 2.14
CA PRO A 338 35.10 22.10 1.43
C PRO A 338 35.22 20.64 0.96
N ARG A 339 36.42 20.21 0.57
CA ARG A 339 36.72 18.83 0.20
C ARG A 339 36.56 17.86 1.38
N ARG A 340 37.14 18.18 2.53
CA ARG A 340 37.02 17.33 3.74
C ARG A 340 35.57 17.25 4.20
N LEU A 341 34.86 18.40 4.19
CA LEU A 341 33.45 18.46 4.56
C LEU A 341 32.57 17.63 3.62
N THR A 342 32.86 17.64 2.31
CA THR A 342 32.16 16.82 1.31
C THR A 342 32.29 15.32 1.61
N TRP A 343 33.52 14.83 1.80
CA TRP A 343 33.75 13.41 2.08
C TRP A 343 33.21 12.99 3.45
N LEU A 344 33.35 13.84 4.46
CA LEU A 344 32.74 13.62 5.78
C LEU A 344 31.22 13.50 5.66
N MET A 345 30.58 14.38 4.89
CA MET A 345 29.14 14.34 4.72
C MET A 345 28.67 13.08 4.00
N ILE A 346 29.33 12.72 2.90
CA ILE A 346 29.02 11.48 2.17
C ILE A 346 29.16 10.29 3.12
N ALA A 347 30.25 10.21 3.90
CA ALA A 347 30.45 9.13 4.86
C ALA A 347 29.35 9.08 5.93
N LEU A 348 28.99 10.21 6.55
CA LEU A 348 27.95 10.28 7.58
C LEU A 348 26.56 9.91 7.06
N VAL A 349 26.20 10.40 5.88
CA VAL A 349 24.90 10.14 5.26
C VAL A 349 24.76 8.67 4.86
N TRP A 350 25.80 8.05 4.31
CA TRP A 350 25.79 6.63 4.01
C TRP A 350 25.83 5.77 5.27
N LEU A 351 26.59 6.16 6.30
CA LEU A 351 26.57 5.48 7.60
C LEU A 351 25.16 5.47 8.20
N TYR A 352 24.48 6.63 8.22
CA TYR A 352 23.11 6.74 8.71
C TYR A 352 22.13 5.92 7.86
N THR A 353 22.30 5.94 6.53
CA THR A 353 21.47 5.15 5.60
C THR A 353 21.62 3.65 5.84
N LEU A 354 22.84 3.17 6.06
CA LEU A 354 23.11 1.76 6.35
C LEU A 354 22.62 1.35 7.73
N LEU A 355 22.82 2.19 8.75
CA LEU A 355 22.33 1.97 10.11
C LEU A 355 20.80 1.84 10.16
N THR A 356 20.09 2.54 9.28
CA THR A 356 18.62 2.59 9.23
C THR A 356 18.01 1.58 8.25
N GLY A 357 18.81 0.60 7.80
CA GLY A 357 18.36 -0.52 6.98
C GLY A 357 18.27 -0.23 5.47
N ALA A 358 18.92 0.84 4.98
CA ALA A 358 19.05 1.17 3.56
C ALA A 358 17.74 1.15 2.75
N ARG A 359 16.65 1.65 3.35
CA ARG A 359 15.33 1.75 2.68
C ARG A 359 15.42 2.63 1.42
N PRO A 360 14.57 2.41 0.38
CA PRO A 360 14.63 3.19 -0.87
C PRO A 360 14.58 4.72 -0.69
N ALA A 361 13.79 5.18 0.28
CA ALA A 361 13.69 6.62 0.60
C ALA A 361 15.00 7.20 1.17
N THR A 362 15.72 6.45 2.01
CA THR A 362 17.01 6.89 2.58
C THR A 362 18.13 6.76 1.57
N VAL A 363 18.16 5.67 0.79
CA VAL A 363 19.13 5.48 -0.30
C VAL A 363 19.03 6.59 -1.34
N ARG A 364 17.82 6.92 -1.84
CA ARG A 364 17.74 7.99 -2.84
C ARG A 364 18.10 9.36 -2.24
N ALA A 365 17.77 9.62 -0.97
CA ALA A 365 18.21 10.83 -0.30
C ALA A 365 19.75 10.87 -0.15
N ALA A 366 20.39 9.76 0.22
CA ALA A 366 21.84 9.65 0.30
C ALA A 366 22.53 9.90 -1.04
N VAL A 367 22.00 9.33 -2.13
CA VAL A 367 22.49 9.57 -3.48
C VAL A 367 22.32 11.04 -3.88
N THR A 368 21.13 11.63 -3.70
CA THR A 368 20.89 13.04 -4.07
C THR A 368 21.76 14.01 -3.27
N VAL A 369 21.92 13.80 -1.97
CA VAL A 369 22.82 14.62 -1.11
C VAL A 369 24.27 14.43 -1.54
N SER A 370 24.71 13.20 -1.80
CA SER A 370 26.07 12.93 -2.29
C SER A 370 26.35 13.63 -3.61
N CYS A 371 25.43 13.54 -4.58
CA CYS A 371 25.54 14.24 -5.85
C CYS A 371 25.58 15.77 -5.69
N TRP A 372 24.79 16.32 -4.77
CA TRP A 372 24.79 17.76 -4.48
C TRP A 372 26.15 18.22 -3.94
N PHE A 373 26.70 17.52 -2.93
CA PHE A 373 28.02 17.85 -2.38
C PHE A 373 29.16 17.66 -3.38
N LEU A 374 29.12 16.59 -4.19
CA LEU A 374 30.08 16.40 -5.27
C LEU A 374 29.98 17.52 -6.32
N GLY A 375 28.76 17.95 -6.67
CA GLY A 375 28.53 19.07 -7.56
C GLY A 375 29.10 20.38 -7.03
N LEU A 376 28.93 20.65 -5.73
CA LEU A 376 29.54 21.80 -5.05
C LEU A 376 31.08 21.73 -5.10
N TRP A 377 31.65 20.57 -4.79
CA TRP A 377 33.11 20.38 -4.79
C TRP A 377 33.72 20.51 -6.19
N LEU A 378 33.07 19.97 -7.22
CA LEU A 378 33.53 20.00 -8.61
C LEU A 378 33.24 21.35 -9.30
N GLY A 379 32.55 22.29 -8.63
CA GLY A 379 32.11 23.55 -9.24
C GLY A 379 31.11 23.35 -10.39
N ARG A 380 30.38 22.23 -10.39
CA ARG A 380 29.40 21.85 -11.42
C ARG A 380 28.03 21.60 -10.79
N PRO A 381 27.28 22.64 -10.41
CA PRO A 381 25.92 22.47 -9.91
C PRO A 381 25.02 22.01 -11.07
N ALA A 382 24.71 20.71 -11.13
CA ALA A 382 23.72 20.20 -12.08
C ALA A 382 22.30 20.40 -11.53
N GLU A 383 21.31 20.41 -12.43
CA GLU A 383 19.90 20.46 -12.05
C GLU A 383 19.54 19.28 -11.12
N SER A 384 18.78 19.56 -10.06
CA SER A 384 18.39 18.58 -9.04
C SER A 384 17.65 17.35 -9.59
N VAL A 385 16.91 17.52 -10.69
CA VAL A 385 16.22 16.43 -11.38
C VAL A 385 17.21 15.35 -11.88
N ASN A 386 18.40 15.75 -12.35
CA ASN A 386 19.42 14.77 -12.76
C ASN A 386 19.87 13.91 -11.58
N TRP A 387 20.03 14.49 -10.39
CA TRP A 387 20.38 13.76 -9.17
C TRP A 387 19.29 12.78 -8.76
N LEU A 388 18.02 13.18 -8.92
CA LEU A 388 16.89 12.29 -8.68
C LEU A 388 16.88 11.13 -9.69
N CYS A 389 17.18 11.38 -10.97
CA CYS A 389 17.28 10.32 -11.97
C CYS A 389 18.45 9.37 -11.71
N VAL A 390 19.60 9.86 -11.23
CA VAL A 390 20.71 9.00 -10.77
C VAL A 390 20.23 8.11 -9.62
N ALA A 391 19.53 8.69 -8.64
CA ALA A 391 19.03 7.94 -7.50
C ALA A 391 17.99 6.87 -7.92
N TRP A 392 17.13 7.17 -8.89
CA TRP A 392 16.19 6.22 -9.49
C TRP A 392 16.93 5.03 -10.13
N LEU A 393 17.95 5.32 -10.94
CA LEU A 393 18.79 4.32 -11.59
C LEU A 393 19.58 3.47 -10.58
N VAL A 394 20.14 4.07 -9.52
CA VAL A 394 20.88 3.34 -8.47
C VAL A 394 19.96 2.35 -7.75
N ILE A 395 18.74 2.75 -7.40
CA ILE A 395 17.76 1.85 -6.77
C ILE A 395 17.33 0.75 -7.74
N GLY A 396 17.04 1.10 -9.00
CA GLY A 396 16.69 0.13 -10.04
C GLY A 396 17.81 -0.89 -10.29
N TRP A 397 19.06 -0.44 -10.25
CA TRP A 397 20.23 -1.29 -10.37
C TRP A 397 20.42 -2.18 -9.13
N TRP A 398 20.23 -1.66 -7.92
CA TRP A 398 20.40 -2.46 -6.70
C TRP A 398 19.32 -3.54 -6.58
N GLN A 399 18.05 -3.14 -6.61
CA GLN A 399 16.88 -3.98 -6.43
C GLN A 399 15.69 -3.39 -7.21
N PRO A 400 15.47 -3.80 -8.48
CA PRO A 400 14.49 -3.15 -9.34
C PRO A 400 13.04 -3.30 -8.86
N LEU A 401 12.77 -4.29 -8.01
CA LEU A 401 11.45 -4.49 -7.40
C LEU A 401 11.07 -3.36 -6.41
N ASP A 402 12.04 -2.63 -5.85
CA ASP A 402 11.78 -1.52 -4.94
C ASP A 402 10.98 -0.39 -5.61
N TRP A 403 11.11 -0.22 -6.94
CA TRP A 403 10.32 0.74 -7.72
C TRP A 403 8.81 0.52 -7.65
N PHE A 404 8.40 -0.69 -7.31
CA PHE A 404 6.98 -1.07 -7.22
C PHE A 404 6.45 -1.00 -5.79
N THR A 405 7.30 -0.65 -4.83
CA THR A 405 6.85 -0.38 -3.46
C THR A 405 6.24 1.01 -3.37
N LEU A 406 5.14 1.12 -2.63
CA LEU A 406 4.43 2.39 -2.41
C LEU A 406 5.37 3.47 -1.82
N GLY A 407 6.21 3.09 -0.85
CA GLY A 407 7.16 3.99 -0.21
C GLY A 407 8.18 4.58 -1.19
N CYS A 408 8.70 3.80 -2.14
CA CYS A 408 9.60 4.32 -3.18
C CYS A 408 8.89 5.32 -4.08
N GLN A 409 7.72 4.95 -4.62
CA GLN A 409 6.94 5.77 -5.55
C GLN A 409 6.55 7.12 -4.96
N LEU A 410 5.94 7.12 -3.78
CA LEU A 410 5.51 8.34 -3.08
C LEU A 410 6.71 9.25 -2.75
N SER A 411 7.84 8.64 -2.36
CA SER A 411 9.04 9.39 -2.03
C SER A 411 9.59 10.08 -3.29
N PHE A 412 9.76 9.39 -4.41
CA PHE A 412 10.26 10.01 -5.64
C PHE A 412 9.31 11.07 -6.19
N LEU A 413 8.00 10.82 -6.16
CA LEU A 413 6.99 11.75 -6.63
C LEU A 413 6.96 13.04 -5.78
N SER A 414 7.02 12.93 -4.45
CA SER A 414 7.12 14.10 -3.58
C SER A 414 8.41 14.90 -3.80
N SER A 415 9.57 14.24 -3.93
CA SER A 415 10.83 14.90 -4.26
C SER A 415 10.79 15.62 -5.61
N LEU A 416 10.14 15.03 -6.62
CA LEU A 416 9.97 15.64 -7.93
C LEU A 416 9.15 16.93 -7.84
N VAL A 417 8.04 16.91 -7.10
CA VAL A 417 7.21 18.11 -6.82
C VAL A 417 8.01 19.18 -6.08
N LEU A 418 8.76 18.79 -5.04
CA LEU A 418 9.65 19.69 -4.27
C LEU A 418 10.72 20.38 -5.13
N HIS A 419 11.27 19.66 -6.12
CA HIS A 419 12.33 20.21 -6.98
C HIS A 419 11.81 21.00 -8.19
N THR A 420 10.53 20.86 -8.55
CA THR A 420 9.97 21.45 -9.78
C THR A 420 8.84 22.45 -9.50
N LEU A 421 7.77 22.03 -8.82
CA LEU A 421 6.60 22.86 -8.53
C LEU A 421 6.84 23.83 -7.38
N ALA A 422 7.43 23.35 -6.27
CA ALA A 422 7.56 24.15 -5.06
C ALA A 422 8.31 25.49 -5.28
N PRO A 423 9.45 25.55 -6.01
CA PRO A 423 10.12 26.82 -6.27
C PRO A 423 9.28 27.82 -7.07
N LEU A 424 8.42 27.34 -7.97
CA LEU A 424 7.51 28.18 -8.76
C LEU A 424 6.41 28.78 -7.87
N LEU A 425 5.82 27.95 -7.01
CA LEU A 425 4.79 28.37 -6.06
C LEU A 425 5.33 29.36 -5.03
N LEU A 426 6.53 29.14 -4.50
CA LEU A 426 7.17 30.04 -3.54
C LEU A 426 7.52 31.40 -4.19
N ARG A 427 7.98 31.42 -5.45
CA ARG A 427 8.20 32.68 -6.18
C ARG A 427 6.89 33.43 -6.41
N TRP A 428 5.83 32.73 -6.77
CA TRP A 428 4.50 33.33 -6.93
C TRP A 428 3.96 33.87 -5.60
N SER A 429 4.08 33.10 -4.53
CA SER A 429 3.71 33.48 -3.16
C SER A 429 4.43 34.77 -2.74
N ASN A 430 5.76 34.81 -2.93
CA ASN A 430 6.56 35.99 -2.61
C ASN A 430 6.22 37.20 -3.48
N ALA A 431 5.84 37.01 -4.75
CA ALA A 431 5.44 38.10 -5.63
C ALA A 431 4.00 38.61 -5.36
N PHE A 432 3.09 37.73 -4.96
CA PHE A 432 1.69 38.07 -4.71
C PHE A 432 1.49 38.72 -3.34
N PHE A 433 2.19 38.19 -2.33
CA PHE A 433 2.17 38.70 -0.96
C PHE A 433 3.39 39.56 -0.65
N SER A 434 4.06 40.12 -1.67
CA SER A 434 5.22 41.00 -1.46
C SER A 434 4.78 42.21 -0.64
N ASP A 435 5.29 42.32 0.59
CA ASP A 435 5.09 43.49 1.43
C ASP A 435 6.19 44.54 1.11
N PRO A 436 5.84 45.74 0.62
CA PRO A 436 6.80 46.81 0.36
C PRO A 436 7.62 47.20 1.60
N TRP A 437 7.10 46.94 2.80
CA TRP A 437 7.71 47.34 4.07
C TRP A 437 8.69 46.30 4.64
N HIS A 438 8.85 45.14 4.00
CA HIS A 438 9.62 44.00 4.51
C HIS A 438 11.13 44.26 4.64
N GLY A 439 11.67 45.21 3.87
CA GLY A 439 13.09 45.59 3.91
C GLY A 439 13.45 46.68 4.93
N LEU A 440 12.44 47.29 5.58
CA LEU A 440 12.60 48.43 6.49
C LEU A 440 12.57 48.04 7.97
N GLU A 441 12.21 46.79 8.29
CA GLU A 441 12.08 46.32 9.68
C GLU A 441 13.39 45.74 10.23
N ARG A 442 13.65 45.99 11.52
CA ARG A 442 14.83 45.42 12.20
C ARG A 442 14.68 43.89 12.31
N PRO A 443 15.67 43.11 11.85
CA PRO A 443 15.69 41.66 11.99
C PRO A 443 15.87 41.30 13.48
N SER A 444 14.74 41.13 14.18
CA SER A 444 14.59 40.74 15.61
C SER A 444 13.33 41.35 16.26
N SER A 445 12.63 42.28 15.61
CA SER A 445 11.39 42.81 16.18
C SER A 445 10.29 41.72 16.28
N PRO A 446 9.40 41.76 17.29
CA PRO A 446 8.30 40.80 17.41
C PRO A 446 7.42 40.73 16.15
N ARG A 447 7.26 41.87 15.45
CA ARG A 447 6.54 41.97 14.18
C ARG A 447 7.25 41.21 13.05
N TRP A 448 8.57 41.36 12.94
CA TRP A 448 9.38 40.62 11.98
C TRP A 448 9.32 39.10 12.22
N ILE A 449 9.40 38.67 13.49
CA ILE A 449 9.29 37.25 13.86
C ILE A 449 7.91 36.71 13.47
N ALA A 450 6.83 37.38 13.89
CA ALA A 450 5.47 36.97 13.56
C ALA A 450 5.25 36.87 12.04
N ARG A 451 5.72 37.85 11.27
CA ARG A 451 5.63 37.84 9.80
C ARG A 451 6.43 36.72 9.16
N THR A 452 7.63 36.45 9.65
CA THR A 452 8.47 35.36 9.15
C THR A 452 7.82 34.01 9.42
N VAL A 453 7.25 33.81 10.61
CA VAL A 453 6.50 32.59 10.96
C VAL A 453 5.26 32.44 10.08
N ILE A 454 4.48 33.51 9.87
CA ILE A 454 3.30 33.48 9.00
C ILE A 454 3.70 33.16 7.55
N ALA A 455 4.74 33.79 7.02
CA ALA A 455 5.23 33.52 5.67
C ALA A 455 5.69 32.06 5.53
N TRP A 456 6.40 31.53 6.53
CA TRP A 456 6.84 30.14 6.55
C TRP A 456 5.66 29.15 6.63
N LEU A 457 4.65 29.41 7.48
CA LEU A 457 3.45 28.58 7.55
C LEU A 457 2.68 28.60 6.23
N ARG A 458 2.47 29.77 5.64
CA ARG A 458 1.82 29.95 4.34
C ARG A 458 2.55 29.16 3.26
N ASP A 459 3.86 29.33 3.16
CA ASP A 459 4.70 28.68 2.16
C ASP A 459 4.75 27.16 2.38
N GLY A 460 4.81 26.71 3.63
CA GLY A 460 4.70 25.31 4.02
C GLY A 460 3.37 24.70 3.58
N VAL A 461 2.24 25.35 3.87
CA VAL A 461 0.91 24.91 3.43
C VAL A 461 0.83 24.84 1.91
N LEU A 462 1.34 25.86 1.20
CA LEU A 462 1.32 25.89 -0.26
C LEU A 462 2.09 24.71 -0.88
N VAL A 463 3.26 24.39 -0.34
CA VAL A 463 4.04 23.22 -0.75
C VAL A 463 3.31 21.91 -0.38
N SER A 464 2.72 21.83 0.80
CA SER A 464 1.95 20.65 1.23
C SER A 464 0.72 20.42 0.35
N VAL A 465 0.00 21.47 -0.09
CA VAL A 465 -1.09 21.36 -1.06
C VAL A 465 -0.59 20.78 -2.38
N ALA A 466 0.55 21.26 -2.89
CA ALA A 466 1.12 20.79 -4.14
C ALA A 466 1.49 19.30 -4.09
N ILE A 467 2.12 18.88 -2.99
CA ILE A 467 2.44 17.47 -2.74
C ILE A 467 1.15 16.67 -2.61
N TRP A 468 0.21 17.13 -1.79
CA TRP A 468 -1.06 16.44 -1.54
C TRP A 468 -1.87 16.24 -2.82
N LEU A 469 -2.05 17.27 -3.65
CA LEU A 469 -2.76 17.16 -4.93
C LEU A 469 -2.11 16.14 -5.87
N THR A 470 -0.79 16.00 -5.81
CA THR A 470 -0.04 15.06 -6.66
C THR A 470 -0.09 13.63 -6.11
N LEU A 471 -0.10 13.45 -4.78
CA LEU A 471 -0.05 12.13 -4.13
C LEU A 471 -1.44 11.54 -3.83
N ALA A 472 -2.44 12.38 -3.53
CA ALA A 472 -3.76 11.94 -3.07
C ALA A 472 -4.45 10.95 -4.02
N PRO A 473 -4.40 11.09 -5.36
CA PRO A 473 -5.04 10.11 -6.23
C PRO A 473 -4.36 8.73 -6.22
N TRP A 474 -3.04 8.70 -6.05
CA TRP A 474 -2.30 7.43 -5.87
C TRP A 474 -2.56 6.81 -4.51
N LEU A 475 -2.61 7.61 -3.44
CA LEU A 475 -2.99 7.13 -2.10
C LEU A 475 -4.43 6.59 -2.08
N ALA A 476 -5.37 7.27 -2.73
CA ALA A 476 -6.73 6.78 -2.90
C ALA A 476 -6.74 5.43 -3.63
N ALA A 477 -5.94 5.27 -4.69
CA ALA A 477 -5.85 4.02 -5.45
C ALA A 477 -5.24 2.86 -4.65
N CYS A 478 -4.23 3.11 -3.83
CA CYS A 478 -3.49 2.06 -3.13
C CYS A 478 -4.01 1.73 -1.73
N ILE A 479 -4.48 2.73 -0.98
CA ILE A 479 -4.86 2.57 0.43
C ILE A 479 -6.27 3.08 0.75
N ALA A 480 -7.04 3.48 -0.28
CA ALA A 480 -8.44 3.92 -0.16
C ALA A 480 -8.69 5.05 0.86
N THR A 481 -7.66 5.82 1.19
CA THR A 481 -7.69 6.85 2.24
C THR A 481 -7.07 8.14 1.70
N VAL A 482 -7.79 9.25 1.90
CA VAL A 482 -7.30 10.59 1.53
C VAL A 482 -7.28 11.46 2.78
N ALA A 483 -6.08 11.86 3.19
CA ALA A 483 -5.84 12.65 4.39
C ALA A 483 -5.65 14.13 4.05
N ILE A 484 -6.68 14.95 4.24
CA ILE A 484 -6.62 16.42 4.05
C ILE A 484 -5.77 17.07 5.15
N ALA A 485 -5.79 16.49 6.35
CA ALA A 485 -5.06 17.00 7.52
C ALA A 485 -3.57 17.21 7.26
N SER A 486 -2.95 16.37 6.44
CA SER A 486 -1.54 16.49 6.06
C SER A 486 -1.19 17.87 5.48
N VAL A 487 -2.12 18.55 4.81
CA VAL A 487 -1.87 19.87 4.19
C VAL A 487 -1.44 20.90 5.22
N TRP A 488 -2.12 20.95 6.37
CA TRP A 488 -1.91 21.96 7.41
C TRP A 488 -1.12 21.41 8.61
N LEU A 489 -1.15 20.10 8.86
CA LEU A 489 -0.35 19.47 9.92
C LEU A 489 1.13 19.38 9.56
N THR A 490 1.47 18.99 8.32
CA THR A 490 2.87 18.74 7.94
C THR A 490 3.76 19.95 8.22
N PRO A 491 3.40 21.20 7.87
CA PRO A 491 4.19 22.38 8.20
C PRO A 491 4.45 22.49 9.71
N VAL A 492 3.47 22.21 10.58
CA VAL A 492 3.62 22.32 12.05
C VAL A 492 4.45 21.18 12.64
N ILE A 493 4.28 19.95 12.13
CA ILE A 493 4.94 18.74 12.68
C ILE A 493 6.41 18.65 12.25
N VAL A 494 6.75 19.10 11.05
CA VAL A 494 8.13 19.08 10.54
C VAL A 494 9.17 19.74 11.46
N PRO A 495 8.98 20.97 12.00
CA PRO A 495 9.94 21.55 12.93
C PRO A 495 9.98 20.81 14.28
N LEU A 496 8.84 20.33 14.79
CA LEU A 496 8.80 19.57 16.05
C LEU A 496 9.63 18.29 15.93
N THR A 497 9.45 17.56 14.84
CA THR A 497 10.23 16.36 14.55
C THR A 497 11.67 16.65 14.18
N ALA A 498 11.98 17.80 13.60
CA ALA A 498 13.37 18.24 13.41
C ALA A 498 14.09 18.50 14.74
N ILE A 499 13.41 19.13 15.71
CA ILE A 499 13.95 19.33 17.07
C ILE A 499 14.17 17.97 17.74
N ALA A 500 13.18 17.09 17.71
CA ALA A 500 13.28 15.75 18.27
C ALA A 500 14.41 14.93 17.61
N LEU A 501 14.57 15.03 16.28
CA LEU A 501 15.62 14.35 15.53
C LEU A 501 17.01 14.83 15.96
N LEU A 502 17.24 16.15 16.01
CA LEU A 502 18.54 16.71 16.39
C LEU A 502 18.87 16.44 17.86
N ALA A 503 17.90 16.64 18.76
CA ALA A 503 18.06 16.36 20.18
C ALA A 503 18.28 14.86 20.44
N GLY A 504 17.58 13.99 19.69
CA GLY A 504 17.72 12.54 19.78
C GLY A 504 19.08 12.06 19.28
N MET A 505 19.57 12.61 18.17
CA MET A 505 20.92 12.30 17.69
C MET A 505 21.99 12.75 18.70
N ALA A 506 21.82 13.94 19.30
CA ALA A 506 22.70 14.42 20.37
C ALA A 506 22.61 13.55 21.63
N LEU A 507 21.41 13.08 22.00
CA LEU A 507 21.18 12.18 23.14
C LEU A 507 21.97 10.89 22.96
N LEU A 508 21.94 10.29 21.77
CA LEU A 508 22.69 9.07 21.45
C LEU A 508 24.20 9.26 21.53
N LEU A 509 24.71 10.44 21.14
CA LEU A 509 26.14 10.76 21.22
C LEU A 509 26.61 11.10 22.65
N CYS A 510 25.72 11.65 23.49
CA CYS A 510 26.03 12.17 24.82
C CYS A 510 25.44 11.33 25.98
N ALA A 511 24.97 10.11 25.71
CA ALA A 511 24.27 9.26 26.67
C ALA A 511 25.04 8.99 27.99
N GLY A 512 26.36 9.15 28.01
CA GLY A 512 27.20 8.97 29.19
C GLY A 512 27.22 10.11 30.20
N VAL A 513 26.55 11.25 29.93
CA VAL A 513 26.56 12.44 30.80
C VAL A 513 25.15 12.66 31.38
N PRO A 514 24.87 12.26 32.63
CA PRO A 514 23.50 12.19 33.17
C PRO A 514 22.71 13.52 33.11
N GLY A 515 23.34 14.65 33.43
CA GLY A 515 22.66 15.95 33.40
C GLY A 515 22.30 16.40 31.98
N LEU A 516 23.18 16.13 31.01
CA LEU A 516 22.95 16.47 29.61
C LEU A 516 21.93 15.53 28.97
N SER A 517 21.98 14.23 29.29
CA SER A 517 21.01 13.26 28.78
C SER A 517 19.59 13.54 29.27
N ALA A 518 19.40 14.02 30.50
CA ALA A 518 18.09 14.44 31.01
C ALA A 518 17.51 15.62 30.21
N VAL A 519 18.31 16.65 29.94
CA VAL A 519 17.88 17.82 29.14
C VAL A 519 17.56 17.41 27.70
N LEU A 520 18.43 16.60 27.09
CA LEU A 520 18.21 16.11 25.73
C LEU A 520 17.00 15.17 25.63
N SER A 521 16.79 14.31 26.63
CA SER A 521 15.59 13.46 26.74
C SER A 521 14.32 14.31 26.80
N TRP A 522 14.30 15.37 27.60
CA TRP A 522 13.18 16.32 27.62
C TRP A 522 12.97 17.01 26.27
N LEU A 523 14.05 17.44 25.61
CA LEU A 523 14.02 18.06 24.27
C LEU A 523 13.54 17.10 23.16
N VAL A 524 13.65 15.79 23.37
CA VAL A 524 13.06 14.76 22.50
C VAL A 524 11.60 14.49 22.86
N ALA A 525 11.27 14.43 24.16
CA ALA A 525 9.94 14.05 24.62
C ALA A 525 8.88 15.12 24.35
N TRP A 526 9.17 16.40 24.62
CA TRP A 526 8.16 17.46 24.49
C TRP A 526 7.64 17.64 23.04
N PRO A 527 8.47 17.66 21.98
CA PRO A 527 7.96 17.83 20.61
C PRO A 527 7.20 16.59 20.14
N LEU A 528 7.62 15.39 20.56
CA LEU A 528 6.94 14.15 20.21
C LEU A 528 5.57 14.04 20.88
N ARG A 529 5.45 14.37 22.17
CA ARG A 529 4.15 14.48 22.86
C ARG A 529 3.24 15.52 22.22
N THR A 530 3.81 16.66 21.85
CA THR A 530 3.06 17.72 21.15
C THR A 530 2.57 17.22 19.80
N THR A 531 3.40 16.48 19.07
CA THR A 531 3.02 15.86 17.80
C THR A 531 1.86 14.89 18.01
N GLU A 532 1.97 13.93 18.93
CA GLU A 532 0.89 12.99 19.26
C GLU A 532 -0.41 13.70 19.64
N TYR A 533 -0.34 14.73 20.49
CA TYR A 533 -1.51 15.53 20.86
C TYR A 533 -2.19 16.18 19.64
N LEU A 534 -1.40 16.79 18.75
CA LEU A 534 -1.92 17.40 17.52
C LEU A 534 -2.56 16.37 16.59
N LEU A 535 -2.04 15.13 16.55
CA LEU A 535 -2.61 14.06 15.75
C LEU A 535 -3.93 13.54 16.32
N VAL A 536 -4.00 13.34 17.65
CA VAL A 536 -5.26 12.99 18.32
C VAL A 536 -6.30 14.06 18.06
N TRP A 537 -5.93 15.34 18.20
CA TRP A 537 -6.83 16.44 17.92
C TRP A 537 -7.30 16.44 16.45
N ALA A 538 -6.36 16.29 15.51
CA ALA A 538 -6.66 16.31 14.08
C ALA A 538 -7.56 15.15 13.64
N GLU A 539 -7.41 13.96 14.23
CA GLU A 539 -8.27 12.80 13.91
C GLU A 539 -9.75 13.07 14.20
N HIS A 540 -10.06 13.92 15.17
CA HIS A 540 -11.45 14.30 15.52
C HIS A 540 -11.99 15.48 14.69
N VAL A 541 -11.16 16.13 13.88
CA VAL A 541 -11.61 17.24 13.02
C VAL A 541 -12.44 16.67 11.87
N PRO A 542 -13.68 17.13 11.64
CA PRO A 542 -14.50 16.67 10.52
C PRO A 542 -13.76 16.86 9.19
N LEU A 543 -13.78 15.83 8.34
CA LEU A 543 -13.09 15.81 7.04
C LEU A 543 -11.55 15.92 7.11
N ALA A 544 -10.92 15.73 8.29
CA ALA A 544 -9.47 15.58 8.38
C ALA A 544 -8.95 14.48 7.44
N TYR A 545 -9.72 13.41 7.30
CA TYR A 545 -9.54 12.36 6.34
C TYR A 545 -10.90 11.78 5.94
N PHE A 546 -10.91 11.07 4.81
CA PHE A 546 -12.06 10.30 4.40
C PHE A 546 -11.62 9.06 3.62
N PHE A 547 -12.45 8.02 3.70
CA PHE A 547 -12.27 6.81 2.91
C PHE A 547 -12.99 6.95 1.57
N THR A 548 -12.38 6.40 0.53
CA THR A 548 -12.92 6.46 -0.83
C THR A 548 -12.44 5.26 -1.63
N PRO A 549 -13.27 4.70 -2.52
CA PRO A 549 -12.77 3.84 -3.57
C PRO A 549 -11.67 4.56 -4.35
N GLY A 550 -10.64 3.81 -4.72
CA GLY A 550 -9.59 4.31 -5.59
C GLY A 550 -10.14 4.69 -6.97
N PRO A 551 -9.57 5.71 -7.62
CA PRO A 551 -9.94 6.02 -8.98
C PRO A 551 -9.56 4.86 -9.92
N SER A 552 -10.25 4.75 -11.05
CA SER A 552 -9.94 3.74 -12.07
C SER A 552 -8.50 3.87 -12.59
N SER A 553 -7.92 2.74 -13.00
CA SER A 553 -6.53 2.67 -13.49
C SER A 553 -6.29 3.55 -14.73
N TRP A 554 -7.27 3.64 -15.64
CA TRP A 554 -7.17 4.50 -16.83
C TRP A 554 -7.18 5.99 -16.46
N TRP A 555 -7.98 6.38 -15.45
CA TRP A 555 -8.05 7.76 -15.00
C TRP A 555 -6.73 8.17 -14.34
N LEU A 556 -6.19 7.26 -13.52
CA LEU A 556 -4.92 7.44 -12.80
C LEU A 556 -3.75 7.56 -13.79
N ALA A 557 -3.73 6.73 -14.83
CA ALA A 557 -2.77 6.81 -15.92
C ALA A 557 -2.85 8.18 -16.62
N GLY A 558 -4.06 8.64 -16.97
CA GLY A 558 -4.28 9.96 -17.56
C GLY A 558 -3.76 11.10 -16.67
N PHE A 559 -4.05 11.05 -15.37
CA PHE A 559 -3.59 12.05 -14.39
C PHE A 559 -2.06 12.16 -14.38
N TYR A 560 -1.36 11.04 -14.24
CA TYR A 560 0.10 11.03 -14.18
C TYR A 560 0.77 11.28 -15.54
N LEU A 561 0.10 10.97 -16.66
CA LEU A 561 0.56 11.40 -17.99
C LEU A 561 0.53 12.92 -18.14
N ILE A 562 -0.51 13.60 -17.62
CA ILE A 562 -0.57 15.07 -17.61
C ILE A 562 0.55 15.64 -16.72
N VAL A 563 0.76 15.09 -15.52
CA VAL A 563 1.86 15.50 -14.64
C VAL A 563 3.22 15.29 -15.31
N LEU A 564 3.45 14.13 -15.93
CA LEU A 564 4.69 13.83 -16.62
C LEU A 564 4.90 14.76 -17.82
N ALA A 565 3.87 15.00 -18.64
CA ALA A 565 3.93 15.94 -19.75
C ALA A 565 4.29 17.35 -19.28
N TRP A 566 3.71 17.81 -18.17
CA TRP A 566 4.05 19.11 -17.59
C TRP A 566 5.53 19.21 -17.17
N LEU A 567 6.10 18.13 -16.62
CA LEU A 567 7.48 18.09 -16.16
C LEU A 567 8.50 18.00 -17.31
N LEU A 568 8.11 17.37 -18.42
CA LEU A 568 8.96 17.17 -19.59
C LEU A 568 8.85 18.32 -20.60
N LEU A 569 7.72 19.02 -20.67
CA LEU A 569 7.46 20.03 -21.70
C LEU A 569 7.85 21.47 -21.25
N PRO A 570 8.83 22.12 -21.90
CA PRO A 570 9.50 23.33 -21.42
C PRO A 570 8.68 24.62 -21.49
N GLY A 571 7.61 24.63 -22.29
CA GLY A 571 6.64 25.73 -22.34
C GLY A 571 5.47 25.54 -21.39
N VAL A 572 5.19 24.29 -21.01
CA VAL A 572 4.05 23.93 -20.17
C VAL A 572 4.33 24.26 -18.71
N THR A 573 5.62 24.27 -18.29
CA THR A 573 6.04 24.79 -16.99
C THR A 573 5.75 26.28 -16.79
N ARG A 574 5.76 27.09 -17.86
CA ARG A 574 5.31 28.50 -17.80
C ARG A 574 3.79 28.61 -17.76
N ALA A 575 3.09 27.67 -18.38
CA ALA A 575 1.63 27.54 -18.34
C ALA A 575 1.12 26.75 -17.12
N TRP A 576 1.85 26.77 -15.99
CA TRP A 576 1.51 25.99 -14.80
C TRP A 576 0.07 26.21 -14.31
N ARG A 577 -0.49 27.41 -14.50
CA ARG A 577 -1.90 27.71 -14.18
C ARG A 577 -2.88 26.89 -15.03
N SER A 578 -2.64 26.80 -16.34
CA SER A 578 -3.47 26.00 -17.25
C SER A 578 -3.36 24.52 -16.95
N VAL A 579 -2.17 24.03 -16.56
CA VAL A 579 -1.96 22.64 -16.14
C VAL A 579 -2.68 22.35 -14.84
N VAL A 580 -2.58 23.24 -13.84
CA VAL A 580 -3.34 23.10 -12.58
C VAL A 580 -4.84 23.08 -12.86
N GLY A 581 -5.32 23.95 -13.75
CA GLY A 581 -6.72 23.94 -14.22
C GLY A 581 -7.11 22.62 -14.90
N LEU A 582 -6.25 22.09 -15.77
CA LEU A 582 -6.47 20.80 -16.44
C LEU A 582 -6.46 19.63 -15.46
N LEU A 583 -5.52 19.60 -14.51
CA LEU A 583 -5.46 18.59 -13.46
C LEU A 583 -6.69 18.66 -12.57
N ALA A 584 -7.14 19.86 -12.19
CA ALA A 584 -8.37 20.05 -11.43
C ALA A 584 -9.60 19.55 -12.21
N ALA A 585 -9.73 19.91 -13.49
CA ALA A 585 -10.81 19.42 -14.35
C ALA A 585 -10.77 17.90 -14.52
N TRP A 586 -9.58 17.31 -14.73
CA TRP A 586 -9.39 15.87 -14.82
C TRP A 586 -9.75 15.17 -13.50
N SER A 587 -9.35 15.75 -12.36
CA SER A 587 -9.77 15.29 -11.02
C SER A 587 -11.27 15.29 -10.87
N VAL A 588 -11.95 16.39 -11.19
CA VAL A 588 -13.42 16.45 -11.14
C VAL A 588 -14.05 15.38 -12.03
N PHE A 589 -13.56 15.21 -13.26
CA PHE A 589 -14.02 14.16 -14.17
C PHE A 589 -13.85 12.75 -13.60
N GLY A 590 -12.69 12.43 -13.05
CA GLY A 590 -12.41 11.11 -12.45
C GLY A 590 -13.27 10.81 -11.25
N TRP A 591 -13.47 11.81 -10.40
CA TRP A 591 -14.40 11.72 -9.30
C TRP A 591 -15.80 11.42 -9.82
N LEU A 592 -16.34 12.24 -10.73
CA LEU A 592 -17.67 12.03 -11.31
C LEU A 592 -17.86 10.61 -11.86
N VAL A 593 -16.88 10.08 -12.60
CA VAL A 593 -16.95 8.71 -13.14
C VAL A 593 -16.92 7.66 -12.03
N THR A 594 -16.06 7.83 -11.02
CA THR A 594 -16.00 6.92 -9.86
C THR A 594 -17.31 6.91 -9.05
N PHE A 595 -18.09 8.00 -9.09
CA PHE A 595 -19.41 8.12 -8.45
C PHE A 595 -20.57 7.54 -9.26
N VAL A 596 -20.38 7.20 -10.55
CA VAL A 596 -21.45 6.58 -11.34
C VAL A 596 -21.67 5.14 -10.85
N PRO A 597 -22.89 4.76 -10.44
CA PRO A 597 -23.19 3.40 -10.03
C PRO A 597 -22.95 2.42 -11.18
N GLU A 598 -22.21 1.36 -10.91
CA GLU A 598 -22.07 0.24 -11.85
C GLU A 598 -23.35 -0.60 -11.77
N ASN A 599 -24.27 -0.38 -12.73
CA ASN A 599 -25.50 -1.16 -12.82
C ASN A 599 -25.17 -2.56 -13.36
N SER A 600 -24.89 -3.50 -12.47
CA SER A 600 -24.78 -4.93 -12.81
C SER A 600 -26.17 -5.55 -12.88
N VAL A 601 -26.50 -6.16 -14.02
CA VAL A 601 -27.73 -6.96 -14.16
C VAL A 601 -27.61 -8.29 -13.39
N ALA A 602 -26.40 -8.70 -13.01
CA ALA A 602 -26.12 -9.97 -12.34
C ALA A 602 -26.03 -9.82 -10.81
N CYS A 603 -26.54 -10.83 -10.09
CA CYS A 603 -26.28 -11.01 -8.67
C CYS A 603 -24.94 -11.71 -8.46
N GLN A 604 -24.18 -11.31 -7.44
CA GLN A 604 -22.88 -11.90 -7.13
C GLN A 604 -22.80 -12.31 -5.67
N VAL A 605 -22.26 -13.50 -5.40
CA VAL A 605 -21.96 -13.99 -4.04
C VAL A 605 -20.49 -14.37 -4.00
N THR A 606 -19.69 -13.67 -3.21
CA THR A 606 -18.24 -13.91 -3.10
C THR A 606 -17.87 -14.37 -1.70
N PHE A 607 -17.29 -15.56 -1.59
CA PHE A 607 -16.66 -16.08 -0.37
C PHE A 607 -15.22 -15.58 -0.33
N LEU A 608 -14.89 -14.73 0.64
CA LEU A 608 -13.54 -14.18 0.77
C LEU A 608 -12.59 -15.15 1.47
N ASP A 609 -11.33 -15.16 1.05
CA ASP A 609 -10.23 -15.84 1.72
C ASP A 609 -9.76 -14.98 2.92
N VAL A 610 -10.43 -15.13 4.06
CA VAL A 610 -10.10 -14.44 5.33
C VAL A 610 -9.27 -15.32 6.29
N GLY A 611 -8.87 -16.51 5.84
CA GLY A 611 -8.28 -17.54 6.69
C GLY A 611 -9.33 -18.30 7.51
N HIS A 612 -9.12 -18.39 8.83
CA HIS A 612 -10.10 -19.01 9.74
C HIS A 612 -11.08 -17.95 10.26
N GLY A 613 -12.38 -18.19 10.15
CA GLY A 613 -13.45 -17.20 10.26
C GLY A 613 -14.22 -17.08 8.93
N GLY A 614 -15.10 -16.08 8.82
CA GLY A 614 -16.02 -15.96 7.68
C GLY A 614 -16.23 -14.54 7.19
N CYS A 615 -16.33 -14.41 5.87
CA CYS A 615 -16.95 -13.25 5.23
C CYS A 615 -17.46 -13.63 3.83
N VAL A 616 -18.77 -13.55 3.64
CA VAL A 616 -19.42 -13.73 2.33
C VAL A 616 -20.07 -12.42 1.92
N VAL A 617 -19.67 -11.89 0.77
CA VAL A 617 -20.23 -10.66 0.20
C VAL A 617 -21.32 -11.00 -0.80
N VAL A 618 -22.54 -10.50 -0.59
CA VAL A 618 -23.68 -10.65 -1.50
C VAL A 618 -23.97 -9.30 -2.14
N GLU A 619 -23.74 -9.20 -3.45
CA GLU A 619 -24.08 -8.04 -4.27
C GLU A 619 -25.33 -8.36 -5.08
N THR A 620 -26.41 -7.62 -4.90
CA THR A 620 -27.68 -7.84 -5.58
C THR A 620 -27.75 -7.05 -6.89
N SER A 621 -28.63 -7.45 -7.81
CA SER A 621 -28.86 -6.78 -9.09
C SER A 621 -29.42 -5.35 -8.92
N ASP A 622 -30.03 -5.01 -7.78
CA ASP A 622 -30.46 -3.65 -7.44
C ASP A 622 -29.35 -2.81 -6.77
N GLY A 623 -28.10 -3.30 -6.76
CA GLY A 623 -26.92 -2.58 -6.33
C GLY A 623 -26.63 -2.63 -4.82
N ARG A 624 -27.44 -3.34 -4.03
CA ARG A 624 -27.22 -3.50 -2.58
C ARG A 624 -26.05 -4.42 -2.28
N THR A 625 -25.46 -4.27 -1.10
CA THR A 625 -24.33 -5.07 -0.66
C THR A 625 -24.55 -5.58 0.76
N TRP A 626 -24.61 -6.90 0.93
CA TRP A 626 -24.70 -7.55 2.23
C TRP A 626 -23.42 -8.30 2.56
N LEU A 627 -23.11 -8.37 3.85
CA LEU A 627 -22.07 -9.25 4.38
C LEU A 627 -22.73 -10.32 5.24
N TYR A 628 -22.29 -11.57 5.08
CA TYR A 628 -22.54 -12.65 6.03
C TYR A 628 -21.22 -12.98 6.71
N ASP A 629 -21.15 -12.68 8.01
CA ASP A 629 -19.93 -12.57 8.81
C ASP A 629 -18.90 -11.55 8.32
N ALA A 630 -18.05 -11.11 9.23
CA ALA A 630 -17.00 -10.13 8.99
C ALA A 630 -15.85 -10.30 9.99
N GLY A 631 -15.23 -11.49 10.04
CA GLY A 631 -14.15 -11.74 10.99
C GLY A 631 -13.11 -12.77 10.58
N SER A 632 -12.06 -12.85 11.41
CA SER A 632 -10.98 -13.84 11.29
C SER A 632 -10.29 -14.09 12.64
N LEU A 633 -9.81 -15.31 12.90
CA LEU A 633 -8.96 -15.60 14.06
C LEU A 633 -7.63 -14.82 14.06
N GLN A 634 -7.20 -14.31 12.89
CA GLN A 634 -5.94 -13.57 12.78
C GLN A 634 -6.01 -12.19 13.44
N GLY A 635 -7.21 -11.65 13.63
CA GLY A 635 -7.43 -10.37 14.29
C GLY A 635 -8.43 -9.47 13.54
N PRO A 636 -8.74 -8.31 14.14
CA PRO A 636 -9.68 -7.34 13.55
C PRO A 636 -9.14 -6.66 12.29
N ASP A 637 -7.82 -6.74 12.03
CA ASP A 637 -7.14 -6.22 10.84
C ASP A 637 -7.60 -6.89 9.54
N VAL A 638 -8.32 -8.02 9.62
CA VAL A 638 -9.01 -8.64 8.47
C VAL A 638 -9.89 -7.65 7.72
N ALA A 639 -10.54 -6.71 8.42
CA ALA A 639 -11.36 -5.69 7.80
C ALA A 639 -10.52 -4.73 6.96
N GLU A 640 -9.44 -4.18 7.51
CA GLU A 640 -8.53 -3.27 6.79
C GLU A 640 -7.74 -3.97 5.68
N ARG A 641 -7.33 -5.22 5.89
CA ARG A 641 -6.43 -5.95 4.99
C ARG A 641 -7.16 -6.68 3.85
N ILE A 642 -8.37 -7.18 4.08
CA ILE A 642 -9.06 -8.10 3.17
C ILE A 642 -10.44 -7.57 2.77
N ILE A 643 -11.33 -7.34 3.74
CA ILE A 643 -12.75 -7.05 3.45
C ILE A 643 -12.91 -5.66 2.82
N ALA A 644 -12.33 -4.62 3.42
CA ALA A 644 -12.43 -3.25 2.92
C ALA A 644 -11.77 -3.09 1.53
N PRO A 645 -10.53 -3.57 1.28
CA PRO A 645 -9.93 -3.50 -0.04
C PRO A 645 -10.74 -4.21 -1.12
N TYR A 646 -11.37 -5.34 -0.82
CA TYR A 646 -12.31 -6.01 -1.74
C TYR A 646 -13.52 -5.11 -2.05
N LEU A 647 -14.17 -4.55 -1.02
CA LEU A 647 -15.32 -3.66 -1.21
C LEU A 647 -14.96 -2.41 -2.01
N TRP A 648 -13.79 -1.81 -1.76
CA TRP A 648 -13.29 -0.67 -2.53
C TRP A 648 -12.98 -1.04 -3.99
N HIS A 649 -12.41 -2.21 -4.22
CA HIS A 649 -12.19 -2.74 -5.58
C HIS A 649 -13.51 -2.99 -6.32
N ARG A 650 -14.61 -3.29 -5.61
CA ARG A 650 -15.98 -3.37 -6.15
C ARG A 650 -16.72 -2.02 -6.17
N ASN A 651 -16.01 -0.91 -5.93
CA ASN A 651 -16.56 0.45 -5.84
C ASN A 651 -17.73 0.59 -4.85
N LYS A 652 -17.75 -0.23 -3.78
CA LYS A 652 -18.78 -0.19 -2.73
C LYS A 652 -18.38 0.80 -1.65
N ARG A 653 -19.38 1.49 -1.10
CA ARG A 653 -19.21 2.56 -0.11
C ARG A 653 -20.20 2.50 1.04
N ARG A 654 -21.22 1.68 0.84
CA ARG A 654 -22.27 1.39 1.78
C ARG A 654 -22.41 -0.12 1.85
N ILE A 655 -22.58 -0.61 3.07
CA ILE A 655 -22.96 -1.98 3.35
C ILE A 655 -24.40 -1.90 3.83
N ASP A 656 -25.34 -2.44 3.05
CA ASP A 656 -26.76 -2.38 3.35
C ASP A 656 -27.11 -3.17 4.61
N ALA A 657 -26.54 -4.37 4.76
CA ALA A 657 -26.79 -5.28 5.86
C ALA A 657 -25.54 -6.09 6.20
N ILE A 658 -25.26 -6.29 7.48
CA ILE A 658 -24.26 -7.25 7.96
C ILE A 658 -24.99 -8.28 8.81
N LEU A 659 -25.01 -9.53 8.37
CA LEU A 659 -25.64 -10.65 9.04
C LEU A 659 -24.57 -11.45 9.75
N LEU A 660 -24.61 -11.50 11.09
CA LEU A 660 -23.65 -12.24 11.89
C LEU A 660 -24.23 -13.61 12.23
N SER A 661 -23.46 -14.65 11.96
CA SER A 661 -23.88 -16.02 12.15
C SER A 661 -24.01 -16.37 13.63
N HIS A 662 -23.04 -16.01 14.46
CA HIS A 662 -23.04 -16.29 15.90
C HIS A 662 -22.02 -15.42 16.65
N GLY A 663 -22.04 -15.46 17.97
CA GLY A 663 -21.23 -14.64 18.87
C GLY A 663 -19.75 -15.03 19.03
N ASP A 664 -19.14 -15.83 18.15
CA ASP A 664 -17.69 -16.08 18.19
C ASP A 664 -16.89 -14.97 17.50
N LEU A 665 -15.75 -14.62 18.10
CA LEU A 665 -15.05 -13.37 17.82
C LEU A 665 -14.53 -13.29 16.38
N ASP A 666 -14.14 -14.43 15.82
CA ASP A 666 -13.71 -14.61 14.43
C ASP A 666 -14.82 -14.48 13.39
N HIS A 667 -16.05 -14.19 13.79
CA HIS A 667 -17.15 -13.88 12.87
C HIS A 667 -17.55 -12.40 12.87
N TYR A 668 -17.10 -11.60 13.85
CA TYR A 668 -17.50 -10.18 13.95
C TYR A 668 -16.39 -9.20 14.33
N ASN A 669 -15.16 -9.65 14.59
CA ASN A 669 -14.07 -8.76 15.03
C ASN A 669 -13.68 -7.68 14.02
N GLY A 670 -13.98 -7.84 12.72
CA GLY A 670 -13.78 -6.80 11.71
C GLY A 670 -14.84 -5.69 11.70
N LEU A 671 -15.98 -5.90 12.38
CA LEU A 671 -17.14 -5.01 12.32
C LEU A 671 -16.85 -3.55 12.73
N PRO A 672 -16.09 -3.27 13.81
CA PRO A 672 -15.76 -1.89 14.18
C PRO A 672 -15.01 -1.11 13.10
N GLN A 673 -14.04 -1.76 12.43
CA GLN A 673 -13.27 -1.13 11.36
C GLN A 673 -14.10 -0.92 10.08
N LEU A 674 -15.07 -1.81 9.82
CA LEU A 674 -16.02 -1.65 8.71
C LEU A 674 -16.99 -0.50 8.98
N ALA A 675 -17.51 -0.35 10.20
CA ALA A 675 -18.40 0.75 10.58
C ALA A 675 -17.70 2.13 10.53
N GLU A 676 -16.37 2.16 10.72
CA GLU A 676 -15.55 3.36 10.54
C GLU A 676 -15.37 3.74 9.05
N ARG A 677 -15.23 2.74 8.17
CA ARG A 677 -14.86 2.92 6.76
C ARG A 677 -16.06 3.04 5.82
N PHE A 678 -17.17 2.40 6.15
CA PHE A 678 -18.36 2.31 5.32
C PHE A 678 -19.59 2.78 6.07
N ARG A 679 -20.56 3.33 5.33
CA ARG A 679 -21.90 3.53 5.88
C ARG A 679 -22.56 2.16 6.03
N VAL A 680 -22.82 1.72 7.25
CA VAL A 680 -23.52 0.45 7.53
C VAL A 680 -25.01 0.74 7.74
N GLY A 681 -25.86 0.10 6.96
CA GLY A 681 -27.31 0.28 7.00
C GLY A 681 -27.95 -0.38 8.22
N ALA A 682 -27.65 -1.66 8.46
CA ALA A 682 -28.12 -2.41 9.62
C ALA A 682 -27.21 -3.60 9.91
N VAL A 683 -27.17 -4.02 11.18
CA VAL A 683 -26.55 -5.28 11.61
C VAL A 683 -27.65 -6.22 12.09
N TYR A 684 -27.62 -7.45 11.61
CA TYR A 684 -28.54 -8.52 11.98
C TYR A 684 -27.78 -9.57 12.77
N VAL A 685 -28.31 -9.94 13.92
CA VAL A 685 -27.69 -10.90 14.84
C VAL A 685 -28.68 -11.99 15.23
N THR A 686 -28.18 -13.10 15.77
CA THR A 686 -29.04 -14.11 16.39
C THR A 686 -29.62 -13.57 17.71
N PRO A 687 -30.76 -14.10 18.20
CA PRO A 687 -31.41 -13.58 19.41
C PRO A 687 -30.49 -13.62 20.64
N THR A 688 -29.67 -14.66 20.72
CA THR A 688 -28.75 -14.95 21.83
C THR A 688 -27.36 -14.34 21.65
N PHE A 689 -27.08 -13.61 20.55
CA PHE A 689 -25.73 -13.13 20.20
C PHE A 689 -25.05 -12.35 21.34
N TRP A 690 -25.80 -11.48 22.01
CA TRP A 690 -25.28 -10.64 23.09
C TRP A 690 -25.18 -11.36 24.45
N GLU A 691 -25.83 -12.52 24.60
CA GLU A 691 -25.86 -13.28 25.86
C GLU A 691 -24.51 -13.87 26.24
N LYS A 692 -23.64 -14.15 25.25
CA LYS A 692 -22.28 -14.61 25.48
C LYS A 692 -21.50 -13.68 26.41
N GLY A 693 -21.83 -12.38 26.41
CA GLY A 693 -21.15 -11.37 27.21
C GLY A 693 -19.67 -11.20 26.81
N GLY A 694 -18.92 -10.46 27.63
CA GLY A 694 -17.49 -10.23 27.43
C GLY A 694 -17.14 -8.84 26.91
N SER A 695 -15.85 -8.50 27.01
CA SER A 695 -15.32 -7.18 26.63
C SER A 695 -15.45 -6.91 25.13
N ALA A 696 -15.27 -7.92 24.28
CA ALA A 696 -15.33 -7.80 22.83
C ALA A 696 -16.75 -7.48 22.31
N THR A 697 -17.77 -8.21 22.77
CA THR A 697 -19.18 -7.97 22.41
C THR A 697 -19.64 -6.60 22.91
N GLN A 698 -19.26 -6.21 24.13
CA GLN A 698 -19.54 -4.87 24.67
C GLN A 698 -18.87 -3.76 23.84
N TYR A 699 -17.61 -3.94 23.43
CA TYR A 699 -16.90 -3.00 22.59
C TYR A 699 -17.59 -2.79 21.24
N VAL A 700 -18.02 -3.88 20.60
CA VAL A 700 -18.74 -3.85 19.32
C VAL A 700 -20.11 -3.19 19.48
N TRP A 701 -20.87 -3.54 20.52
CA TRP A 701 -22.14 -2.89 20.83
C TRP A 701 -21.99 -1.37 21.00
N GLN A 702 -21.00 -0.93 21.78
CA GLN A 702 -20.70 0.50 21.95
C GLN A 702 -20.32 1.17 20.62
N THR A 703 -19.56 0.47 19.78
CA THR A 703 -19.15 0.98 18.46
C THR A 703 -20.36 1.18 17.55
N LEU A 704 -21.23 0.18 17.43
CA LEU A 704 -22.46 0.25 16.62
C LEU A 704 -23.39 1.36 17.12
N LYS A 705 -23.56 1.48 18.44
CA LYS A 705 -24.35 2.53 19.07
C LYS A 705 -23.81 3.93 18.78
N ARG A 706 -22.48 4.13 18.88
CA ARG A 706 -21.82 5.41 18.54
C ARG A 706 -21.95 5.76 17.06
N ALA A 707 -21.88 4.75 16.19
CA ALA A 707 -22.04 4.92 14.75
C ALA A 707 -23.52 5.10 14.32
N GLY A 708 -24.48 4.96 15.24
CA GLY A 708 -25.91 5.06 14.93
C GLY A 708 -26.43 3.92 14.04
N VAL A 709 -25.77 2.75 14.08
CA VAL A 709 -26.14 1.61 13.24
C VAL A 709 -27.23 0.80 13.94
N PRO A 710 -28.42 0.61 13.32
CA PRO A 710 -29.48 -0.19 13.92
C PRO A 710 -29.11 -1.67 13.95
N VAL A 711 -29.48 -2.33 15.05
CA VAL A 711 -29.25 -3.77 15.27
C VAL A 711 -30.59 -4.48 15.38
N TYR A 712 -30.78 -5.53 14.58
CA TYR A 712 -31.99 -6.35 14.58
C TYR A 712 -31.66 -7.81 14.90
N GLN A 713 -32.62 -8.52 15.49
CA GLN A 713 -32.51 -9.96 15.72
C GLN A 713 -33.17 -10.72 14.57
N LEU A 714 -32.57 -11.84 14.17
CA LEU A 714 -33.12 -12.77 13.18
C LEU A 714 -33.32 -14.15 13.79
N ASP A 715 -34.49 -14.73 13.51
CA ASP A 715 -34.84 -16.08 13.90
C ASP A 715 -35.65 -16.78 12.80
N ASN A 716 -35.83 -18.09 12.94
CA ASN A 716 -36.48 -18.93 11.94
C ASN A 716 -38.01 -18.78 11.86
N ARG A 717 -38.68 -18.07 12.79
CA ARG A 717 -40.11 -17.74 12.67
C ARG A 717 -40.35 -16.70 11.59
N MET A 718 -39.32 -15.92 11.24
CA MET A 718 -39.41 -14.94 10.17
C MET A 718 -39.56 -15.57 8.77
N GLY A 719 -39.11 -16.82 8.60
CA GLY A 719 -39.25 -17.54 7.32
C GLY A 719 -38.54 -16.83 6.16
N TRP A 720 -39.27 -16.56 5.08
CA TRP A 720 -38.76 -15.83 3.93
C TRP A 720 -38.79 -14.32 4.18
N LEU A 721 -37.62 -13.70 4.15
CA LEU A 721 -37.41 -12.29 4.32
C LEU A 721 -37.09 -11.61 2.99
N ARG A 722 -37.64 -10.40 2.83
CA ARG A 722 -37.09 -9.38 1.95
C ARG A 722 -36.43 -8.33 2.83
N LEU A 723 -35.11 -8.33 2.88
CA LEU A 723 -34.37 -7.30 3.62
C LEU A 723 -34.57 -5.96 2.88
N ALA A 724 -35.49 -5.13 3.39
CA ALA A 724 -35.79 -3.79 2.91
C ALA A 724 -34.75 -2.78 3.48
N PRO A 725 -34.68 -1.54 2.96
CA PRO A 725 -33.84 -0.49 3.54
C PRO A 725 -34.21 -0.23 5.01
N ALA A 726 -33.25 0.33 5.76
CA ALA A 726 -33.22 0.53 7.21
C ALA A 726 -34.39 1.30 7.88
N GLU A 727 -35.49 1.59 7.17
CA GLU A 727 -36.63 2.35 7.67
C GLU A 727 -37.84 1.47 8.05
N THR A 728 -37.81 0.17 7.79
CA THR A 728 -38.91 -0.73 8.16
C THR A 728 -38.38 -1.97 8.87
N THR A 729 -39.00 -2.30 10.00
CA THR A 729 -38.89 -3.62 10.63
C THR A 729 -39.06 -4.72 9.58
N PRO A 730 -38.31 -5.83 9.64
CA PRO A 730 -38.53 -6.96 8.75
C PRO A 730 -39.99 -7.44 8.89
N ALA A 731 -40.81 -7.13 7.89
CA ALA A 731 -42.20 -7.54 7.84
C ALA A 731 -42.28 -8.96 7.25
N SER A 732 -42.99 -9.85 7.94
CA SER A 732 -43.29 -11.21 7.50
C SER A 732 -44.41 -11.21 6.44
N ASP A 733 -44.20 -10.53 5.32
CA ASP A 733 -45.21 -10.51 4.26
C ASP A 733 -45.15 -11.79 3.42
N ARG A 734 -46.26 -12.53 3.48
CA ARG A 734 -46.60 -13.63 2.58
C ARG A 734 -46.41 -13.17 1.13
N ALA A 735 -45.50 -13.85 0.43
CA ALA A 735 -45.27 -13.86 -1.01
C ALA A 735 -46.24 -13.01 -1.85
N VAL A 736 -45.91 -11.74 -2.03
CA VAL A 736 -46.47 -10.92 -3.11
C VAL A 736 -45.75 -11.30 -4.39
N SER A 737 -46.50 -11.78 -5.38
CA SER A 737 -45.98 -12.15 -6.70
C SER A 737 -45.27 -10.95 -7.35
N LEU A 738 -43.97 -11.08 -7.60
CA LEU A 738 -43.17 -10.07 -8.29
C LEU A 738 -43.11 -10.36 -9.81
N PRO A 739 -42.94 -9.32 -10.64
CA PRO A 739 -42.73 -9.47 -12.08
C PRO A 739 -41.46 -10.30 -12.33
N GLN A 740 -41.48 -11.11 -13.39
CA GLN A 740 -40.37 -12.01 -13.75
C GLN A 740 -39.04 -11.25 -13.91
N GLY A 741 -38.04 -11.63 -13.10
CA GLY A 741 -36.64 -11.21 -13.28
C GLY A 741 -35.84 -11.08 -11.97
N GLN A 742 -35.20 -12.17 -11.53
CA GLN A 742 -34.01 -12.20 -10.65
C GLN A 742 -34.04 -11.37 -9.34
N SER A 743 -35.13 -11.38 -8.57
CA SER A 743 -35.11 -10.86 -7.20
C SER A 743 -34.50 -11.88 -6.22
N LEU A 744 -33.47 -11.48 -5.46
CA LEU A 744 -32.95 -12.28 -4.34
C LEU A 744 -34.04 -12.45 -3.27
N THR A 745 -34.26 -13.70 -2.86
CA THR A 745 -35.10 -14.05 -1.70
C THR A 745 -34.24 -14.78 -0.67
N VAL A 746 -34.41 -14.46 0.61
CA VAL A 746 -33.63 -15.07 1.71
C VAL A 746 -34.58 -15.75 2.67
N ALA A 747 -34.30 -17.00 3.05
CA ALA A 747 -35.00 -17.65 4.15
C ALA A 747 -34.07 -17.81 5.35
N VAL A 748 -34.54 -17.46 6.54
CA VAL A 748 -33.86 -17.77 7.81
C VAL A 748 -34.32 -19.16 8.27
N LEU A 749 -33.43 -20.14 8.22
CA LEU A 749 -33.74 -21.52 8.60
C LEU A 749 -33.46 -21.81 10.08
N HIS A 750 -32.51 -21.08 10.68
CA HIS A 750 -32.02 -21.24 12.04
C HIS A 750 -31.38 -19.91 12.50
N PRO A 751 -31.39 -19.52 13.80
CA PRO A 751 -31.87 -20.27 14.97
C PRO A 751 -33.36 -20.09 15.29
N PRO A 752 -33.96 -20.96 16.14
CA PRO A 752 -35.21 -20.63 16.82
C PRO A 752 -35.05 -19.42 17.75
N PRO A 753 -36.14 -18.73 18.14
CA PRO A 753 -36.05 -17.50 18.94
C PRO A 753 -35.36 -17.66 20.29
N ASP A 754 -35.57 -18.78 20.96
CA ASP A 754 -34.95 -19.06 22.26
C ASP A 754 -33.51 -19.59 22.12
N GLY A 755 -33.04 -19.80 20.88
CA GLY A 755 -31.76 -20.44 20.56
C GLY A 755 -31.66 -21.91 21.00
N PRO A 756 -30.80 -22.73 20.38
CA PRO A 756 -30.44 -24.01 20.95
C PRO A 756 -29.57 -23.84 22.20
N THR A 757 -29.68 -24.80 23.13
CA THR A 757 -28.73 -24.94 24.23
C THR A 757 -27.36 -25.40 23.71
N GLY A 758 -26.30 -25.11 24.45
CA GLY A 758 -24.95 -25.56 24.11
C GLY A 758 -24.03 -24.45 23.60
N PRO A 759 -22.99 -24.79 22.82
CA PRO A 759 -21.95 -23.86 22.40
C PRO A 759 -22.49 -22.83 21.40
N GLU A 760 -21.76 -21.72 21.24
CA GLU A 760 -22.17 -20.62 20.37
C GLU A 760 -22.31 -21.04 18.90
N ASN A 761 -21.45 -21.94 18.43
CA ASN A 761 -21.55 -22.60 17.12
C ASN A 761 -22.92 -23.22 16.84
N ALA A 762 -23.55 -23.83 17.85
CA ALA A 762 -24.87 -24.43 17.70
C ALA A 762 -25.95 -23.39 17.38
N ARG A 763 -25.71 -22.12 17.70
CA ARG A 763 -26.65 -21.00 17.51
C ARG A 763 -26.50 -20.31 16.15
N SER A 764 -25.61 -20.79 15.28
CA SER A 764 -25.30 -20.20 13.97
C SER A 764 -26.54 -19.90 13.12
N LEU A 765 -26.66 -18.67 12.64
CA LEU A 765 -27.65 -18.26 11.65
C LEU A 765 -27.49 -19.12 10.39
N VAL A 766 -28.56 -19.73 9.89
CA VAL A 766 -28.53 -20.47 8.62
C VAL A 766 -29.45 -19.78 7.63
N LEU A 767 -28.90 -19.39 6.48
CA LEU A 767 -29.60 -18.65 5.44
C LEU A 767 -29.65 -19.44 4.14
N LEU A 768 -30.83 -19.54 3.55
CA LEU A 768 -31.01 -20.02 2.18
C LEU A 768 -31.25 -18.83 1.26
N LEU A 769 -30.27 -18.54 0.39
CA LEU A 769 -30.38 -17.53 -0.66
C LEU A 769 -30.94 -18.19 -1.93
N ARG A 770 -32.00 -17.62 -2.48
CA ARG A 770 -32.60 -18.11 -3.73
C ARG A 770 -32.66 -17.01 -4.78
N PHE A 771 -32.07 -17.32 -5.94
CA PHE A 771 -32.01 -16.48 -7.13
C PHE A 771 -32.70 -17.21 -8.30
N GLY A 772 -34.02 -17.05 -8.41
CA GLY A 772 -34.80 -17.83 -9.37
C GLY A 772 -34.73 -19.34 -9.07
N PRO A 773 -34.18 -20.17 -9.99
CA PRO A 773 -33.99 -21.60 -9.73
C PRO A 773 -32.79 -21.92 -8.83
N TRP A 774 -31.83 -21.00 -8.73
CA TRP A 774 -30.54 -21.25 -8.07
C TRP A 774 -30.61 -21.07 -6.56
N GLN A 775 -29.97 -21.96 -5.81
CA GLN A 775 -29.95 -21.97 -4.34
C GLN A 775 -28.54 -22.00 -3.76
N ILE A 776 -28.27 -21.10 -2.82
CA ILE A 776 -27.02 -21.03 -2.05
C ILE A 776 -27.35 -21.14 -0.57
N LEU A 777 -26.75 -22.10 0.13
CA LEU A 777 -26.94 -22.32 1.56
C LEU A 777 -25.73 -21.81 2.35
N LEU A 778 -25.96 -20.83 3.23
CA LEU A 778 -24.97 -20.30 4.16
C LEU A 778 -25.24 -20.86 5.56
N THR A 779 -24.30 -21.64 6.10
CA THR A 779 -24.51 -22.38 7.35
C THR A 779 -23.81 -21.79 8.57
N GLY A 780 -22.88 -20.84 8.38
CA GLY A 780 -21.98 -20.40 9.45
C GLY A 780 -21.22 -21.58 10.04
N ASP A 781 -21.01 -21.55 11.36
CA ASP A 781 -20.29 -22.59 12.09
C ASP A 781 -21.20 -23.60 12.77
N LEU A 782 -22.35 -23.87 12.16
CA LEU A 782 -23.39 -24.70 12.75
C LEU A 782 -22.86 -26.09 13.19
N GLU A 783 -23.05 -26.38 14.47
CA GLU A 783 -22.75 -27.67 15.11
C GLU A 783 -23.99 -28.22 15.83
N GLU A 784 -23.88 -29.43 16.37
CA GLU A 784 -24.89 -29.96 17.28
C GLU A 784 -24.95 -29.15 18.60
N PRO A 785 -26.14 -29.01 19.22
CA PRO A 785 -27.43 -29.59 18.83
C PRO A 785 -28.23 -28.79 17.79
N GLY A 786 -27.73 -27.63 17.33
CA GLY A 786 -28.43 -26.76 16.38
C GLY A 786 -28.65 -27.41 15.01
N LEU A 787 -27.68 -28.21 14.57
CA LEU A 787 -27.80 -28.97 13.32
C LEU A 787 -29.03 -29.89 13.29
N SER A 788 -29.25 -30.67 14.35
CA SER A 788 -30.42 -31.54 14.48
C SER A 788 -31.75 -30.77 14.37
N GLN A 789 -31.79 -29.50 14.81
CA GLN A 789 -33.00 -28.67 14.76
C GLN A 789 -33.29 -28.11 13.36
N VAL A 790 -32.25 -27.80 12.58
CA VAL A 790 -32.41 -27.26 11.22
C VAL A 790 -32.51 -28.35 10.16
N LEU A 791 -31.99 -29.55 10.42
CA LEU A 791 -31.94 -30.65 9.46
C LEU A 791 -33.28 -30.92 8.73
N PRO A 792 -34.45 -30.92 9.40
CA PRO A 792 -35.74 -31.12 8.72
C PRO A 792 -36.16 -29.97 7.79
N ARG A 793 -35.53 -28.80 7.93
CA ARG A 793 -35.78 -27.58 7.13
C ARG A 793 -34.74 -27.38 6.03
N LEU A 794 -33.66 -28.18 6.00
CA LEU A 794 -32.65 -28.08 4.96
C LEU A 794 -33.22 -28.53 3.60
N PRO A 795 -32.89 -27.84 2.51
CA PRO A 795 -33.29 -28.25 1.16
C PRO A 795 -32.61 -29.56 0.74
N ASN A 796 -33.32 -30.39 -0.03
CA ASN A 796 -32.81 -31.68 -0.54
C ASN A 796 -31.73 -31.54 -1.64
N ALA A 797 -31.59 -30.35 -2.21
CA ALA A 797 -30.64 -30.03 -3.27
C ALA A 797 -30.29 -28.55 -3.20
N VAL A 798 -29.00 -28.22 -3.23
CA VAL A 798 -28.51 -26.84 -3.37
C VAL A 798 -27.43 -26.78 -4.44
N ASP A 799 -27.28 -25.63 -5.08
CA ASP A 799 -26.22 -25.45 -6.08
C ASP A 799 -24.89 -25.18 -5.41
N VAL A 800 -24.90 -24.30 -4.40
CA VAL A 800 -23.71 -23.99 -3.61
C VAL A 800 -23.97 -24.10 -2.11
N LEU A 801 -23.05 -24.75 -1.41
CA LEU A 801 -23.04 -24.89 0.04
C LEU A 801 -21.80 -24.24 0.64
N LEU A 802 -21.99 -23.37 1.63
CA LEU A 802 -20.95 -23.02 2.58
C LEU A 802 -20.77 -24.20 3.55
N ALA A 803 -19.58 -24.79 3.64
CA ALA A 803 -19.38 -25.91 4.55
C ALA A 803 -19.49 -25.44 6.02
N PRO A 804 -20.35 -26.07 6.85
CA PRO A 804 -20.48 -25.68 8.25
C PRO A 804 -19.18 -25.85 9.01
N HIS A 805 -18.85 -24.83 9.81
CA HIS A 805 -17.68 -24.76 10.69
C HIS A 805 -16.39 -25.15 10.00
N HIS A 806 -16.15 -24.55 8.84
CA HIS A 806 -14.96 -24.81 8.03
C HIS A 806 -14.81 -26.31 7.69
N GLY A 807 -15.94 -26.99 7.52
CA GLY A 807 -16.05 -28.42 7.24
C GLY A 807 -15.88 -29.35 8.45
N SER A 808 -15.91 -28.85 9.69
CA SER A 808 -15.61 -29.61 10.92
C SER A 808 -16.34 -30.95 11.03
N PRO A 809 -15.66 -32.05 11.43
CA PRO A 809 -16.36 -33.30 11.73
C PRO A 809 -17.44 -33.15 12.80
N ARG A 810 -17.27 -32.18 13.71
CA ARG A 810 -18.26 -31.84 14.74
C ARG A 810 -19.58 -31.29 14.18
N SER A 811 -19.57 -30.77 12.95
CA SER A 811 -20.77 -30.32 12.23
C SER A 811 -21.45 -31.43 11.43
N ASN A 812 -21.10 -32.70 11.68
CA ASN A 812 -21.68 -33.88 11.02
C ASN A 812 -21.84 -33.69 9.51
N THR A 813 -20.75 -33.30 8.85
CA THR A 813 -20.75 -32.87 7.44
C THR A 813 -21.26 -33.92 6.47
N ALA A 814 -21.20 -35.21 6.83
CA ALA A 814 -21.74 -36.31 6.05
C ALA A 814 -23.27 -36.22 5.90
N VAL A 815 -23.98 -35.94 6.99
CA VAL A 815 -25.44 -35.80 6.98
C VAL A 815 -25.85 -34.57 6.17
N VAL A 816 -25.15 -33.45 6.33
CA VAL A 816 -25.38 -32.23 5.54
C VAL A 816 -25.15 -32.49 4.05
N ALA A 817 -24.04 -33.14 3.69
CA ALA A 817 -23.70 -33.48 2.32
C ALA A 817 -24.75 -34.40 1.66
N GLN A 818 -25.21 -35.43 2.39
CA GLN A 818 -26.21 -36.37 1.89
C GLN A 818 -27.59 -35.75 1.74
N THR A 819 -27.96 -34.84 2.64
CA THR A 819 -29.25 -34.14 2.63
C THR A 819 -29.30 -33.09 1.54
N CYS A 820 -28.28 -32.21 1.45
CA CYS A 820 -28.30 -31.06 0.55
C CYS A 820 -27.76 -31.36 -0.85
N ARG A 821 -27.04 -32.47 -1.05
CA ARG A 821 -26.42 -32.89 -2.33
C ARG A 821 -25.86 -31.73 -3.17
N PRO A 822 -24.93 -30.93 -2.61
CA PRO A 822 -24.49 -29.69 -3.24
C PRO A 822 -23.74 -29.94 -4.55
N GLY A 823 -23.90 -29.05 -5.53
CA GLY A 823 -23.07 -29.04 -6.74
C GLY A 823 -21.64 -28.57 -6.47
N LEU A 824 -21.51 -27.47 -5.73
CA LEU A 824 -20.26 -26.86 -5.29
C LEU A 824 -20.29 -26.64 -3.77
N VAL A 825 -19.18 -26.92 -3.10
CA VAL A 825 -18.97 -26.64 -1.68
C VAL A 825 -17.79 -25.70 -1.53
N VAL A 826 -18.01 -24.58 -0.87
CA VAL A 826 -16.94 -23.64 -0.51
C VAL A 826 -16.60 -23.83 0.97
N VAL A 827 -15.32 -24.04 1.24
CA VAL A 827 -14.79 -24.19 2.60
C VAL A 827 -13.88 -23.01 2.90
N PRO A 828 -14.36 -21.98 3.62
CA PRO A 828 -13.49 -20.97 4.19
C PRO A 828 -12.63 -21.67 5.23
N CYS A 829 -11.32 -21.61 5.13
CA CYS A 829 -10.42 -22.15 6.15
C CYS A 829 -9.03 -21.55 5.99
N ASP A 830 -8.17 -21.83 6.97
CA ASP A 830 -6.74 -21.67 6.81
C ASP A 830 -6.09 -22.98 6.36
N ARG A 831 -4.82 -22.87 5.93
CA ARG A 831 -3.99 -24.02 5.54
C ARG A 831 -3.87 -25.10 6.61
N ARG A 832 -3.91 -24.75 7.90
CA ARG A 832 -3.64 -25.71 8.98
C ARG A 832 -4.82 -26.64 9.23
N ARG A 833 -6.03 -26.27 8.81
CA ARG A 833 -7.27 -27.02 9.04
C ARG A 833 -7.86 -27.64 7.74
N SER A 834 -7.12 -27.65 6.63
CA SER A 834 -7.54 -28.20 5.34
C SER A 834 -7.52 -29.73 5.31
N GLN A 835 -8.58 -30.40 5.74
CA GLN A 835 -8.66 -31.88 5.70
C GLN A 835 -10.05 -32.44 5.37
N ARG A 836 -10.95 -31.67 4.76
CA ARG A 836 -12.39 -31.96 4.91
C ARG A 836 -13.20 -32.03 3.61
N ALA A 837 -12.52 -32.11 2.46
CA ALA A 837 -13.15 -32.23 1.15
C ALA A 837 -13.75 -33.62 0.85
N ALA A 838 -13.18 -34.69 1.41
CA ALA A 838 -13.52 -36.07 1.04
C ALA A 838 -15.01 -36.41 1.25
N VAL A 839 -15.62 -35.89 2.32
CA VAL A 839 -17.04 -36.15 2.66
C VAL A 839 -17.99 -35.59 1.61
N TYR A 840 -17.71 -34.39 1.09
CA TYR A 840 -18.51 -33.76 0.05
C TYR A 840 -18.22 -34.33 -1.34
N GLN A 841 -16.97 -34.68 -1.61
CA GLN A 841 -16.60 -35.36 -2.86
C GLN A 841 -17.30 -36.73 -2.99
N ALA A 842 -17.53 -37.43 -1.88
CA ALA A 842 -18.24 -38.71 -1.87
C ALA A 842 -19.70 -38.63 -2.35
N VAL A 843 -20.34 -37.45 -2.27
CA VAL A 843 -21.69 -37.20 -2.83
C VAL A 843 -21.65 -36.55 -4.21
N GLY A 844 -20.47 -36.47 -4.84
CA GLY A 844 -20.28 -35.91 -6.19
C GLY A 844 -20.10 -34.38 -6.23
N ALA A 845 -19.93 -33.73 -5.08
CA ALA A 845 -19.76 -32.27 -5.03
C ALA A 845 -18.33 -31.86 -5.41
N THR A 846 -18.20 -30.74 -6.12
CA THR A 846 -16.91 -30.04 -6.27
C THR A 846 -16.60 -29.30 -4.98
N VAL A 847 -15.36 -29.35 -4.48
CA VAL A 847 -14.97 -28.67 -3.23
C VAL A 847 -13.83 -27.70 -3.49
N TRP A 848 -14.02 -26.45 -3.12
CA TRP A 848 -13.00 -25.41 -3.18
C TRP A 848 -12.73 -24.82 -1.80
N GLU A 849 -11.46 -24.80 -1.41
CA GLU A 849 -10.99 -24.25 -0.13
C GLU A 849 -10.39 -22.86 -0.37
N THR A 850 -10.85 -21.84 0.36
CA THR A 850 -10.47 -20.44 0.07
C THR A 850 -8.97 -20.20 0.25
N TRP A 851 -8.32 -20.81 1.24
CA TRP A 851 -6.87 -20.63 1.45
C TRP A 851 -6.04 -21.11 0.27
N ARG A 852 -6.55 -22.03 -0.55
CA ARG A 852 -5.85 -22.60 -1.72
C ARG A 852 -6.27 -21.88 -2.99
N GLU A 853 -7.57 -21.73 -3.19
CA GLU A 853 -8.16 -21.25 -4.44
C GLU A 853 -8.32 -19.71 -4.47
N GLY A 854 -8.15 -19.03 -3.33
CA GLY A 854 -8.49 -17.63 -3.12
C GLY A 854 -10.00 -17.43 -2.95
N ALA A 855 -10.44 -16.19 -3.15
CA ALA A 855 -11.85 -15.83 -3.13
C ALA A 855 -12.62 -16.64 -4.19
N VAL A 856 -13.79 -17.15 -3.82
CA VAL A 856 -14.69 -17.86 -4.73
C VAL A 856 -15.86 -16.94 -5.04
N ARG A 857 -15.96 -16.48 -6.28
CA ARG A 857 -17.06 -15.62 -6.75
C ARG A 857 -18.07 -16.45 -7.52
N ILE A 858 -19.33 -16.34 -7.16
CA ILE A 858 -20.47 -16.88 -7.90
C ILE A 858 -21.19 -15.71 -8.54
N THR A 859 -21.36 -15.77 -9.85
CA THR A 859 -22.15 -14.82 -10.64
C THR A 859 -23.38 -15.52 -11.14
N ILE A 860 -24.55 -14.95 -10.86
CA ILE A 860 -25.85 -15.46 -11.30
C ILE A 860 -26.47 -14.39 -12.19
N ASP A 861 -26.67 -14.74 -13.46
CA ASP A 861 -27.29 -13.88 -14.45
C ASP A 861 -28.34 -14.65 -15.28
N GLN A 862 -28.76 -14.09 -16.42
CA GLN A 862 -29.75 -14.76 -17.30
C GLN A 862 -29.20 -16.01 -17.99
N ARG A 863 -27.88 -16.19 -18.04
CA ARG A 863 -27.21 -17.29 -18.74
C ARG A 863 -27.01 -18.50 -17.83
N GLY A 864 -27.03 -18.32 -16.51
CA GLY A 864 -26.93 -19.40 -15.54
C GLY A 864 -26.17 -19.01 -14.28
N LEU A 865 -25.55 -20.00 -13.65
CA LEU A 865 -24.70 -19.81 -12.48
C LEU A 865 -23.25 -20.13 -12.86
N LEU A 866 -22.34 -19.17 -12.69
CA LEU A 866 -20.89 -19.34 -12.89
C LEU A 866 -20.13 -19.05 -11.61
N ALA A 867 -19.38 -20.03 -11.11
CA ALA A 867 -18.43 -19.86 -10.02
C ALA A 867 -16.98 -19.80 -10.56
N GLU A 868 -16.20 -18.84 -10.09
CA GLU A 868 -14.80 -18.62 -10.46
C GLU A 868 -13.93 -18.44 -9.20
N THR A 869 -12.73 -19.03 -9.21
CA THR A 869 -11.74 -18.85 -8.14
C THR A 869 -10.72 -17.77 -8.51
N TYR A 870 -10.33 -16.95 -7.55
CA TYR A 870 -9.43 -15.83 -7.81
C TYR A 870 -7.97 -16.26 -8.08
N ARG A 871 -7.41 -17.15 -7.24
CA ARG A 871 -5.99 -17.50 -7.32
C ARG A 871 -5.69 -18.53 -8.40
N SER A 872 -6.55 -19.55 -8.53
CA SER A 872 -6.34 -20.65 -9.46
C SER A 872 -7.08 -20.52 -10.80
N GLY A 873 -8.01 -19.57 -10.92
CA GLY A 873 -8.78 -19.36 -12.15
C GLY A 873 -9.68 -20.53 -12.55
N LYS A 874 -10.00 -21.43 -11.61
CA LYS A 874 -10.94 -22.54 -11.84
C LYS A 874 -12.33 -22.00 -12.06
N ARG A 875 -13.09 -22.70 -12.90
CA ARG A 875 -14.48 -22.37 -13.24
C ARG A 875 -15.38 -23.57 -13.00
N TRP A 876 -16.56 -23.32 -12.48
CA TRP A 876 -17.65 -24.28 -12.33
C TRP A 876 -18.94 -23.59 -12.75
N ALA A 877 -19.74 -24.23 -13.60
CA ALA A 877 -20.94 -23.60 -14.15
C ALA A 877 -22.12 -24.58 -14.16
N ARG A 878 -23.33 -24.03 -14.09
CA ARG A 878 -24.60 -24.74 -14.28
C ARG A 878 -25.56 -23.97 -15.16
#